data_AF-A0A0C9M4Y1-F1
#
_entry.id   AF-A0A0C9M4Y1-F1
#
_cell.length_a   1.000
_cell.length_b   1.000
_cell.length_c   1.000
_cell.angle_alpha   90.00
_cell.angle_beta   90.00
_cell.angle_gamma   90.00
#
_symmetry.space_group_name_H-M   'P 1'
#
loop_
_entity.id
_entity.type
_entity.pdbx_description
1 polymer ?
#
loop_
_entity_poly.entity_id
_entity_poly.type
_entity_poly.pdbx_seq_one_letter_code
_entity_poly.pdbx_strand_id
1 'polypeptide(L)'
;MFASVALVASLVKSKAFPINDTIHTRDINTKSKLDISPELVQAVTAELKKEIDAASTTGSQTTIVDEDASILLQSRVKHALHYLLAASSSDSSVRLVDANHAVDYVAYGLSDIVFCYPGFASGHLGQELPSWAAASVRNANGELVKVVEMETRAGALQAVQGALADSQNKHLSVLASSQALLSMIPNLHALAADRQPVVFHVAAQSIDQDLVASANVEAVLAARNTGAILLSSSNAQEAHDIAIVAHLLARSVGLPVVHFFNGVTASKVIEKVNLTSYAQLANLSASAISSHASHTSYTESYQVAKKVLAQFNYKPFEYTGAADAETVLVTLSASTASVDQAVSRAASYLNASVGLLSVRAFRPWSEADFIAALPKSTRRVVVLEEGAGLYAFNGPLYLDIAASIRFGPIARDQRPRLVSAQATDFSHIHATHIPSLAKEAEHETFINLAAEPFTDAVSDETLALEKSDAAWSAIFWDVEQDGTATAAVHDAHLVEAIHPNVPVTARVARDAYRVGGAVSRTHLTYGSTATAPHQYIAIHNVGVIREYNTLAHAAKNATVVLHGPWKHGDEIEGVLSNEFKFGLTEINAQLYTIDAARIAQELGLNIKSTHLVWEAVFLILGQKVASVADRLCALYEEIEQTGEEENKHSLAGLAADIVTAVTSELTAVELLPPWTILELSDEVLPALPLDRLVGAEEEDEVLSDASTVEGEEGVGAESGKWHKAAWQLMFNEAYKTETAIRPDLHENTYVIKVGENRRLTPDAYDRNVFHIEFDTTDSNLKYELGDALGVHGHNDYADVQDFLTWYGLNGNDVVSVKHAEKGTEEVRTVFQLFSQTLDIFGRPSKKFYEALAAYATDPKEKEHLLFLISPEGKEDFKKRVDETTTYEDLLREFTSAKPSVEALAQIIAPIKPRHYSIASSQKMFNNAVHLLIVAVDWETSTGKKRYGQCTRYLTNLNVGDNVTVSIKPSVMKLPPLDSQPVIMAGLGTGMAPFRAFIQERYLAKAAGKKVGPVVLYFGSRHRSMEYLYGEELEAYHADGVLSHMGLAFSRDQKEKIYIQHKMMEDAEMLNEYLMNQKGHFYLCGPTWPVPDVKDAVVHGLTKYSGVTAAEASALIEEWKEKESYILEVY
;
A
#
# COMPACT_ATOMS: atom_id res chain seq x y z
N MET A 1 30.12 -19.84 -10.10
CA MET A 1 30.78 -21.18 -10.11
C MET A 1 31.44 -21.52 -11.47
N PHE A 2 30.90 -21.09 -12.62
CA PHE A 2 31.48 -21.36 -13.95
C PHE A 2 32.79 -20.60 -14.27
N ALA A 3 32.95 -19.35 -13.82
CA ALA A 3 34.18 -18.58 -13.98
C ALA A 3 35.38 -19.21 -13.23
N SER A 4 35.12 -19.84 -12.09
CA SER A 4 36.12 -20.52 -11.27
C SER A 4 36.65 -21.80 -11.93
N VAL A 5 35.82 -22.48 -12.74
CA VAL A 5 36.19 -23.71 -13.46
C VAL A 5 37.04 -23.38 -14.70
N ALA A 6 36.76 -22.28 -15.40
CA ALA A 6 37.56 -21.81 -16.54
C ALA A 6 38.96 -21.31 -16.11
N LEU A 7 39.04 -20.62 -14.97
CA LEU A 7 40.31 -20.14 -14.38
C LEU A 7 41.19 -21.33 -13.92
N VAL A 8 40.60 -22.33 -13.27
CA VAL A 8 41.30 -23.55 -12.82
C VAL A 8 41.75 -24.41 -14.01
N ALA A 9 40.93 -24.55 -15.06
CA ALA A 9 41.31 -25.26 -16.28
C ALA A 9 42.45 -24.56 -17.07
N SER A 10 42.51 -23.23 -17.03
CA SER A 10 43.58 -22.42 -17.64
C SER A 10 44.89 -22.48 -16.84
N LEU A 11 44.81 -22.41 -15.51
CA LEU A 11 45.96 -22.51 -14.59
C LEU A 11 46.59 -23.92 -14.56
N VAL A 12 45.77 -24.97 -14.71
CA VAL A 12 46.25 -26.37 -14.81
C VAL A 12 46.91 -26.63 -16.17
N LYS A 13 46.53 -25.91 -17.24
CA LYS A 13 47.17 -26.02 -18.57
C LYS A 13 48.49 -25.25 -18.71
N SER A 14 48.72 -24.18 -17.95
CA SER A 14 49.85 -23.25 -18.19
C SER A 14 51.14 -23.54 -17.42
N LYS A 15 51.15 -24.44 -16.42
CA LYS A 15 52.36 -24.84 -15.63
C LYS A 15 53.27 -23.69 -15.14
N ALA A 16 52.74 -22.50 -14.90
CA ALA A 16 53.55 -21.34 -14.48
C ALA A 16 52.94 -20.63 -13.27
N PHE A 17 53.69 -20.57 -12.16
CA PHE A 17 53.48 -19.62 -11.07
C PHE A 17 54.80 -18.87 -10.84
N PRO A 18 54.85 -17.54 -11.02
CA PRO A 18 55.86 -16.72 -10.38
C PRO A 18 55.39 -16.31 -8.97
N ILE A 19 56.21 -16.62 -7.98
CA ILE A 19 56.09 -16.11 -6.61
C ILE A 19 56.68 -14.70 -6.63
N ASN A 20 55.95 -13.71 -6.12
CA ASN A 20 56.60 -12.48 -5.66
C ASN A 20 56.26 -12.26 -4.19
N ASP A 21 57.33 -12.21 -3.41
CA ASP A 21 57.38 -12.23 -1.95
C ASP A 21 56.93 -10.90 -1.35
N THR A 22 56.02 -10.95 -0.39
CA THR A 22 56.08 -10.10 0.82
C THR A 22 55.22 -10.72 1.92
N ILE A 23 55.78 -11.73 2.58
CA ILE A 23 55.30 -12.25 3.85
C ILE A 23 56.26 -11.77 4.94
N HIS A 24 55.74 -11.13 5.98
CA HIS A 24 56.38 -11.20 7.29
C HIS A 24 55.87 -12.43 8.05
N THR A 25 56.85 -13.16 8.58
CA THR A 25 56.81 -14.19 9.64
C THR A 25 56.84 -15.66 9.24
N ARG A 26 58.09 -16.15 9.23
CA ARG A 26 58.66 -17.30 9.96
C ARG A 26 58.14 -18.73 9.70
N ASP A 27 59.10 -19.50 9.17
CA ASP A 27 59.39 -20.92 9.43
C ASP A 27 58.40 -21.97 8.90
N ILE A 28 58.75 -22.59 7.76
CA ILE A 28 59.29 -23.97 7.69
C ILE A 28 59.45 -24.39 6.21
N ASN A 29 60.66 -24.85 5.88
CA ASN A 29 61.02 -25.57 4.66
C ASN A 29 60.23 -26.87 4.49
N THR A 30 59.66 -27.13 3.30
CA THR A 30 59.99 -28.31 2.47
C THR A 30 59.20 -28.33 1.14
N LYS A 31 59.91 -28.70 0.07
CA LYS A 31 59.41 -28.88 -1.29
C LYS A 31 58.52 -30.13 -1.42
N SER A 32 57.32 -29.99 -1.96
CA SER A 32 56.61 -31.06 -2.66
C SER A 32 55.83 -30.49 -3.85
N LYS A 33 56.18 -30.93 -5.06
CA LYS A 33 55.35 -30.75 -6.26
C LYS A 33 54.27 -31.83 -6.22
N LEU A 34 52.99 -31.45 -6.27
CA LEU A 34 51.89 -32.38 -6.48
C LEU A 34 51.90 -32.81 -7.95
N ASP A 35 52.04 -34.12 -8.21
CA ASP A 35 51.90 -34.72 -9.54
C ASP A 35 50.45 -35.25 -9.65
N ILE A 36 49.65 -34.66 -10.53
CA ILE A 36 48.26 -35.07 -10.75
C ILE A 36 48.27 -36.21 -11.78
N SER A 37 47.78 -37.40 -11.40
CA SER A 37 47.81 -38.56 -12.28
C SER A 37 46.82 -38.42 -13.46
N PRO A 38 47.15 -38.97 -14.65
CA PRO A 38 46.26 -38.96 -15.82
C PRO A 38 44.90 -39.64 -15.55
N GLU A 39 44.85 -40.58 -14.61
CA GLU A 39 43.65 -41.31 -14.21
C GLU A 39 42.65 -40.40 -13.48
N LEU A 40 43.12 -39.43 -12.69
CA LEU A 40 42.26 -38.45 -12.01
C LEU A 40 41.62 -37.49 -13.03
N VAL A 41 42.36 -37.11 -14.07
CA VAL A 41 41.85 -36.27 -15.16
C VAL A 41 40.82 -37.03 -15.99
N GLN A 42 41.02 -38.32 -16.23
CA GLN A 42 40.11 -39.16 -16.99
C GLN A 42 38.81 -39.47 -16.23
N ALA A 43 38.89 -39.66 -14.90
CA ALA A 43 37.73 -39.84 -14.03
C ALA A 43 36.86 -38.57 -13.96
N VAL A 44 37.47 -37.40 -13.78
CA VAL A 44 36.76 -36.11 -13.74
C VAL A 44 36.09 -35.79 -15.09
N THR A 45 36.73 -36.13 -16.20
CA THR A 45 36.16 -35.90 -17.54
C THR A 45 35.01 -36.87 -17.88
N ALA A 46 35.00 -38.08 -17.29
CA ALA A 46 33.90 -39.03 -17.46
C ALA A 46 32.65 -38.66 -16.65
N GLU A 47 32.84 -38.12 -15.45
CA GLU A 47 31.74 -37.64 -14.60
C GLU A 47 31.07 -36.39 -15.19
N LEU A 48 31.87 -35.44 -15.72
CA LEU A 48 31.37 -34.24 -16.43
C LEU A 48 30.57 -34.59 -17.69
N LYS A 49 30.89 -35.70 -18.37
CA LYS A 49 30.16 -36.13 -19.57
C LYS A 49 28.78 -36.74 -19.25
N LYS A 50 28.64 -37.35 -18.06
CA LYS A 50 27.36 -37.85 -17.54
C LYS A 50 26.40 -36.73 -17.15
N GLU A 51 26.91 -35.63 -16.60
CA GLU A 51 26.11 -34.44 -16.27
C GLU A 51 25.63 -33.69 -17.53
N ILE A 52 26.43 -33.66 -18.59
CA ILE A 52 26.06 -33.05 -19.88
C ILE A 52 24.95 -33.84 -20.60
N ASP A 53 25.01 -35.19 -20.57
CA ASP A 53 23.99 -36.04 -21.20
C ASP A 53 22.66 -36.10 -20.40
N ALA A 54 22.67 -35.77 -19.10
CA ALA A 54 21.48 -35.68 -18.26
C ALA A 54 20.71 -34.35 -18.43
N ALA A 55 21.37 -33.30 -18.93
CA ALA A 55 20.79 -31.97 -19.11
C ALA A 55 19.99 -31.80 -20.44
N SER A 56 19.85 -32.85 -21.25
CA SER A 56 19.27 -32.73 -22.61
C SER A 56 17.82 -33.25 -22.80
N THR A 57 17.04 -33.47 -21.74
CA THR A 57 15.68 -34.06 -21.86
C THR A 57 14.52 -33.33 -21.16
N THR A 58 14.68 -32.08 -20.74
CA THR A 58 13.55 -31.25 -20.30
C THR A 58 13.63 -29.86 -20.92
N GLY A 59 12.65 -29.52 -21.75
CA GLY A 59 12.53 -28.23 -22.40
C GLY A 59 12.08 -27.15 -21.41
N SER A 60 13.01 -26.32 -20.97
CA SER A 60 12.81 -24.89 -20.69
C SER A 60 14.14 -24.20 -20.98
N GLN A 61 14.18 -23.37 -22.02
CA GLN A 61 15.35 -22.52 -22.28
C GLN A 61 15.24 -21.27 -21.43
N THR A 62 15.83 -21.30 -20.24
CA THR A 62 16.25 -20.08 -19.52
C THR A 62 17.75 -19.94 -19.74
N THR A 63 18.12 -19.00 -20.59
CA THR A 63 19.50 -18.57 -20.81
C THR A 63 19.98 -17.89 -19.53
N ILE A 64 20.96 -18.48 -18.84
CA ILE A 64 21.68 -17.82 -17.74
C ILE A 64 22.51 -16.70 -18.37
N VAL A 65 22.07 -15.47 -18.19
CA VAL A 65 22.90 -14.27 -18.44
C VAL A 65 23.80 -14.08 -17.22
N ASP A 66 25.10 -13.89 -17.45
CA ASP A 66 26.13 -13.69 -16.41
C ASP A 66 25.74 -12.58 -15.42
N GLU A 67 25.64 -12.92 -14.12
CA GLU A 67 25.30 -11.98 -13.04
C GLU A 67 26.29 -10.80 -12.94
N ASP A 68 27.54 -10.97 -13.37
CA ASP A 68 28.56 -9.91 -13.35
C ASP A 68 28.27 -8.75 -14.34
N ALA A 69 27.56 -8.99 -15.44
CA ALA A 69 27.16 -7.92 -16.38
C ALA A 69 25.92 -7.16 -15.90
N SER A 70 25.03 -7.83 -15.16
CA SER A 70 23.80 -7.24 -14.62
C SER A 70 24.07 -6.27 -13.46
N ILE A 71 25.11 -6.52 -12.66
CA ILE A 71 25.59 -5.63 -11.59
C ILE A 71 26.18 -4.33 -12.18
N LEU A 72 26.86 -4.43 -13.33
CA LEU A 72 27.41 -3.27 -14.05
C LEU A 72 26.31 -2.40 -14.68
N LEU A 73 25.21 -2.99 -15.17
CA LEU A 73 24.10 -2.23 -15.73
C LEU A 73 23.24 -1.59 -14.62
N GLN A 74 23.01 -2.30 -13.51
CA GLN A 74 22.34 -1.77 -12.31
C GLN A 74 23.06 -0.57 -11.73
N SER A 75 24.40 -0.62 -11.62
CA SER A 75 25.17 0.53 -11.14
C SER A 75 25.10 1.70 -12.11
N ARG A 76 25.14 1.46 -13.43
CA ARG A 76 25.06 2.51 -14.46
C ARG A 76 23.70 3.21 -14.55
N VAL A 77 22.59 2.48 -14.42
CA VAL A 77 21.22 3.05 -14.45
C VAL A 77 20.85 3.70 -13.10
N LYS A 78 21.27 3.16 -11.95
CA LYS A 78 21.10 3.82 -10.63
C LYS A 78 21.96 5.09 -10.53
N HIS A 79 23.17 5.08 -11.09
CA HIS A 79 24.02 6.27 -11.22
C HIS A 79 23.45 7.31 -12.19
N ALA A 80 22.58 6.94 -13.14
CA ALA A 80 21.99 7.87 -14.10
C ALA A 80 21.13 8.94 -13.43
N LEU A 81 20.23 8.51 -12.54
CA LEU A 81 19.41 9.41 -11.72
C LEU A 81 20.29 10.28 -10.82
N HIS A 82 21.29 9.67 -10.20
CA HIS A 82 22.25 10.35 -9.35
C HIS A 82 23.12 11.35 -10.12
N TYR A 83 23.42 11.14 -11.40
CA TYR A 83 24.26 12.01 -12.22
C TYR A 83 23.46 13.13 -12.91
N LEU A 84 22.19 12.88 -13.26
CA LEU A 84 21.25 13.90 -13.72
C LEU A 84 20.97 14.92 -12.60
N LEU A 85 21.09 14.49 -11.34
CA LEU A 85 20.86 15.28 -10.11
C LEU A 85 22.18 15.72 -9.43
N ALA A 86 23.30 15.02 -9.60
CA ALA A 86 24.61 15.39 -9.04
C ALA A 86 25.40 16.30 -9.98
N ALA A 87 25.95 17.34 -9.38
CA ALA A 87 26.72 18.38 -10.03
C ALA A 87 27.94 17.84 -10.82
N SER A 88 27.82 17.78 -12.15
CA SER A 88 28.98 17.76 -13.05
C SER A 88 29.31 19.18 -13.51
N SER A 89 30.60 19.52 -13.41
CA SER A 89 31.17 20.86 -13.53
C SER A 89 31.30 21.40 -14.96
N SER A 90 30.44 20.98 -15.90
CA SER A 90 30.56 21.36 -17.32
C SER A 90 29.26 21.87 -17.92
N ASP A 91 29.13 23.21 -17.95
CA ASP A 91 28.40 24.09 -18.86
C ASP A 91 26.91 23.89 -19.23
N SER A 92 26.23 22.78 -18.90
CA SER A 92 24.76 22.75 -19.02
C SER A 92 24.10 23.34 -17.76
N SER A 93 23.97 24.67 -17.77
CA SER A 93 23.27 25.44 -16.72
C SER A 93 21.78 25.09 -16.58
N VAL A 94 21.20 24.32 -17.49
CA VAL A 94 19.76 24.05 -17.52
C VAL A 94 19.48 22.56 -17.35
N ARG A 95 18.66 22.20 -16.36
CA ARG A 95 18.29 20.81 -16.01
C ARG A 95 16.79 20.67 -15.76
N LEU A 96 16.25 19.46 -15.92
CA LEU A 96 14.86 19.16 -15.55
C LEU A 96 14.85 18.59 -14.13
N VAL A 97 14.40 19.38 -13.17
CA VAL A 97 14.38 19.03 -11.75
C VAL A 97 13.09 19.50 -11.11
N ASP A 98 12.76 18.91 -9.97
CA ASP A 98 11.66 19.39 -9.13
C ASP A 98 12.14 20.52 -8.18
N ALA A 99 11.19 21.13 -7.47
CA ALA A 99 11.51 22.26 -6.59
C ALA A 99 12.27 21.84 -5.32
N ASN A 100 12.09 20.61 -4.81
CA ASN A 100 12.84 20.12 -3.64
C ASN A 100 14.32 19.97 -3.99
N HIS A 101 14.62 19.33 -5.12
CA HIS A 101 15.98 19.15 -5.61
C HIS A 101 16.67 20.50 -5.92
N ALA A 102 15.95 21.42 -6.57
CA ALA A 102 16.44 22.77 -6.85
C ALA A 102 16.87 23.52 -5.58
N VAL A 103 16.15 23.34 -4.48
CA VAL A 103 16.47 23.93 -3.17
C VAL A 103 17.60 23.17 -2.48
N ASP A 104 17.61 21.83 -2.54
CA ASP A 104 18.68 20.98 -2.00
C ASP A 104 20.04 21.33 -2.62
N TYR A 105 20.08 21.54 -3.95
CA TYR A 105 21.27 21.98 -4.68
C TYR A 105 21.85 23.29 -4.13
N VAL A 106 21.00 24.30 -3.91
CA VAL A 106 21.43 25.61 -3.39
C VAL A 106 21.82 25.52 -1.91
N ALA A 107 21.02 24.82 -1.10
CA ALA A 107 21.27 24.66 0.32
C ALA A 107 22.59 23.94 0.57
N TYR A 108 22.88 22.87 -0.18
CA TYR A 108 24.17 22.16 -0.12
C TYR A 108 25.31 23.04 -0.64
N GLY A 109 25.10 23.74 -1.76
CA GLY A 109 26.10 24.61 -2.38
C GLY A 109 26.54 25.79 -1.51
N LEU A 110 25.65 26.37 -0.70
CA LEU A 110 25.90 27.59 0.09
C LEU A 110 26.03 27.38 1.60
N SER A 111 26.01 26.13 2.08
CA SER A 111 26.11 25.78 3.51
C SER A 111 27.34 24.91 3.82
N ASP A 112 27.77 24.95 5.07
CA ASP A 112 28.80 24.07 5.62
C ASP A 112 28.17 22.95 6.47
N ILE A 113 27.00 23.23 7.07
CA ILE A 113 26.20 22.26 7.83
C ILE A 113 24.74 22.38 7.39
N VAL A 114 24.13 21.25 7.05
CA VAL A 114 22.70 21.17 6.70
C VAL A 114 22.00 20.20 7.65
N PHE A 115 20.94 20.68 8.30
CA PHE A 115 20.08 19.87 9.15
C PHE A 115 18.84 19.47 8.37
N CYS A 116 18.67 18.18 8.12
CA CYS A 116 17.54 17.63 7.37
C CYS A 116 16.50 17.04 8.32
N TYR A 117 15.26 17.52 8.23
CA TYR A 117 14.11 16.95 8.94
C TYR A 117 13.25 16.22 7.91
N PRO A 118 13.19 14.88 7.94
CA PRO A 118 12.52 14.10 6.91
C PRO A 118 11.03 14.43 6.84
N GLY A 119 10.52 14.50 5.62
CA GLY A 119 9.09 14.63 5.33
C GLY A 119 8.39 13.27 5.29
N PHE A 120 7.06 13.29 5.20
CA PHE A 120 6.25 12.05 5.19
C PHE A 120 6.08 11.42 3.80
N ALA A 121 6.50 12.09 2.74
CA ALA A 121 6.32 11.66 1.35
C ALA A 121 7.68 11.30 0.73
N SER A 122 7.67 10.41 -0.27
CA SER A 122 8.83 10.21 -1.15
C SER A 122 9.13 11.48 -1.96
N GLY A 123 10.41 11.72 -2.25
CA GLY A 123 10.89 12.95 -2.89
C GLY A 123 10.81 14.17 -1.97
N HIS A 124 10.99 14.00 -0.65
CA HIS A 124 10.90 15.12 0.28
C HIS A 124 12.17 15.99 0.25
N LEU A 125 12.03 17.25 0.65
CA LEU A 125 13.15 18.18 0.79
C LEU A 125 14.27 17.59 1.68
N GLY A 126 15.50 17.58 1.19
CA GLY A 126 16.68 17.08 1.89
C GLY A 126 16.95 15.57 1.77
N GLN A 127 16.12 14.82 1.02
CA GLN A 127 16.24 13.36 0.89
C GLN A 127 17.56 12.94 0.25
N GLU A 128 18.08 13.71 -0.70
CA GLU A 128 19.27 13.31 -1.47
C GLU A 128 20.59 13.70 -0.82
N LEU A 129 20.56 14.67 0.10
CA LEU A 129 21.78 15.25 0.67
C LEU A 129 22.70 14.26 1.41
N PRO A 130 22.19 13.26 2.17
CA PRO A 130 23.03 12.24 2.78
C PRO A 130 23.88 11.50 1.74
N SER A 131 23.32 11.22 0.56
CA SER A 131 24.02 10.54 -0.54
C SER A 131 25.12 11.41 -1.16
N TRP A 132 24.89 12.72 -1.33
CA TRP A 132 25.91 13.65 -1.83
C TRP A 132 27.06 13.81 -0.86
N ALA A 133 26.76 13.83 0.45
CA ALA A 133 27.77 13.86 1.50
C ALA A 133 28.61 12.57 1.51
N ALA A 134 27.98 11.40 1.36
CA ALA A 134 28.67 10.11 1.24
C ALA A 134 29.58 10.05 0.00
N ALA A 135 29.12 10.59 -1.13
CA ALA A 135 29.89 10.73 -2.36
C ALA A 135 30.97 11.83 -2.31
N SER A 136 31.16 12.50 -1.16
CA SER A 136 32.15 13.56 -0.96
C SER A 136 32.01 14.74 -1.94
N VAL A 137 30.78 15.05 -2.37
CA VAL A 137 30.48 16.23 -3.19
C VAL A 137 30.83 17.48 -2.38
N ARG A 138 31.56 18.42 -2.99
CA ARG A 138 31.97 19.67 -2.33
C ARG A 138 30.98 20.79 -2.61
N ASN A 139 30.80 21.69 -1.65
CA ASN A 139 29.99 22.89 -1.83
C ASN A 139 30.66 23.92 -2.76
N ALA A 140 30.01 25.06 -2.98
CA ALA A 140 30.51 26.12 -3.85
C ALA A 140 31.87 26.71 -3.40
N ASN A 141 32.19 26.61 -2.11
CA ASN A 141 33.47 27.06 -1.55
C ASN A 141 34.56 25.98 -1.62
N GLY A 142 34.25 24.78 -2.14
CA GLY A 142 35.18 23.66 -2.22
C GLY A 142 35.31 22.88 -0.91
N GLU A 143 34.41 23.07 0.05
CA GLU A 143 34.41 22.40 1.36
C GLU A 143 33.46 21.20 1.39
N LEU A 144 33.70 20.26 2.31
CA LEU A 144 32.78 19.14 2.55
C LEU A 144 31.63 19.61 3.45
N VAL A 145 30.40 19.26 3.07
CA VAL A 145 29.20 19.63 3.82
C VAL A 145 28.88 18.56 4.85
N LYS A 146 28.59 18.99 6.09
CA LYS A 146 28.08 18.09 7.12
C LYS A 146 26.55 18.05 7.06
N VAL A 147 26.00 16.95 6.57
CA VAL A 147 24.55 16.68 6.59
C VAL A 147 24.21 15.97 7.90
N VAL A 148 23.19 16.44 8.61
CA VAL A 148 22.73 15.87 9.88
C VAL A 148 21.23 15.62 9.78
N GLU A 149 20.84 14.35 9.81
CA GLU A 149 19.44 13.96 9.90
C GLU A 149 18.91 14.17 11.31
N MET A 150 17.69 14.71 11.40
CA MET A 150 17.07 15.16 12.63
C MET A 150 15.66 14.58 12.79
N GLU A 151 15.20 14.44 14.02
CA GLU A 151 13.81 14.10 14.33
C GLU A 151 12.95 15.35 14.59
N THR A 152 11.69 15.33 14.15
CA THR A 152 10.74 16.41 14.40
C THR A 152 10.21 16.38 15.84
N ARG A 153 10.86 17.09 16.77
CA ARG A 153 10.45 17.22 18.18
C ARG A 153 10.78 18.59 18.78
N ALA A 154 10.09 18.94 19.87
CA ALA A 154 10.41 20.14 20.65
C ALA A 154 11.86 20.07 21.16
N GLY A 155 12.69 21.04 20.76
CA GLY A 155 14.11 21.12 21.13
C GLY A 155 15.10 20.66 20.05
N ALA A 156 14.65 20.13 18.92
CA ALA A 156 15.55 19.71 17.83
C ALA A 156 16.43 20.87 17.29
N LEU A 157 15.94 22.11 17.34
CA LEU A 157 16.69 23.31 17.01
C LEU A 157 17.81 23.68 18.00
N GLN A 158 17.87 23.06 19.19
CA GLN A 158 18.99 23.27 20.10
C GLN A 158 20.31 22.75 19.50
N ALA A 159 20.24 21.74 18.63
CA ALA A 159 21.40 21.27 17.87
C ALA A 159 21.92 22.35 16.91
N VAL A 160 21.02 23.09 16.24
CA VAL A 160 21.38 24.22 15.37
C VAL A 160 21.97 25.36 16.19
N GLN A 161 21.36 25.70 17.33
CA GLN A 161 21.92 26.72 18.24
C GLN A 161 23.29 26.33 18.79
N GLY A 162 23.48 25.07 19.17
CA GLY A 162 24.77 24.53 19.61
C GLY A 162 25.82 24.57 18.49
N ALA A 163 25.42 24.21 17.26
CA ALA A 163 26.29 24.33 16.10
C ALA A 163 26.69 25.77 15.84
N LEU A 164 25.76 26.74 15.91
CA LEU A 164 26.09 28.18 15.79
C LEU A 164 27.05 28.67 16.88
N ALA A 165 26.91 28.16 18.11
CA ALA A 165 27.79 28.52 19.21
C ALA A 165 29.22 27.99 19.04
N ASP A 166 29.37 26.78 18.50
CA ASP A 166 30.67 26.12 18.27
C ASP A 166 31.34 26.58 16.97
N SER A 167 30.57 27.06 16.01
CA SER A 167 31.06 27.39 14.66
C SER A 167 31.02 28.88 14.34
N GLN A 168 32.05 29.60 14.79
CA GLN A 168 32.28 30.96 14.29
C GLN A 168 32.53 30.90 12.78
N ASN A 169 31.72 31.62 12.01
CA ASN A 169 31.77 31.76 10.54
C ASN A 169 31.30 30.57 9.69
N LYS A 170 30.59 29.57 10.24
CA LYS A 170 29.94 28.56 9.38
C LYS A 170 28.56 28.99 8.92
N HIS A 171 28.17 28.51 7.75
CA HIS A 171 26.88 28.71 7.13
C HIS A 171 25.99 27.50 7.36
N LEU A 172 24.80 27.75 7.94
CA LEU A 172 23.89 26.70 8.37
C LEU A 172 22.56 26.83 7.62
N SER A 173 22.06 25.68 7.17
CA SER A 173 20.72 25.55 6.62
C SER A 173 19.92 24.48 7.35
N VAL A 174 18.61 24.69 7.38
CA VAL A 174 17.63 23.74 7.92
C VAL A 174 16.62 23.45 6.83
N LEU A 175 16.46 22.17 6.50
CA LEU A 175 15.48 21.68 5.55
C LEU A 175 14.35 21.01 6.32
N ALA A 176 13.11 21.48 6.16
CA ALA A 176 12.00 21.11 7.02
C ALA A 176 10.64 21.10 6.31
N SER A 177 9.66 20.41 6.91
CA SER A 177 8.24 20.48 6.56
C SER A 177 7.50 21.54 7.40
N SER A 178 6.23 21.85 7.07
CA SER A 178 5.39 22.75 7.90
C SER A 178 5.24 22.28 9.34
N GLN A 179 5.11 20.96 9.57
CA GLN A 179 4.99 20.41 10.91
C GLN A 179 6.28 20.58 11.73
N ALA A 180 7.43 20.40 11.07
CA ALA A 180 8.72 20.67 11.67
C ALA A 180 8.84 22.17 12.01
N LEU A 181 8.53 23.07 11.06
CA LEU A 181 8.55 24.51 11.30
C LEU A 181 7.68 24.94 12.48
N LEU A 182 6.48 24.36 12.65
CA LEU A 182 5.58 24.70 13.76
C LEU A 182 6.23 24.47 15.13
N SER A 183 6.97 23.37 15.28
CA SER A 183 7.74 23.04 16.50
C SER A 183 8.95 23.94 16.69
N MET A 184 9.36 24.66 15.64
CA MET A 184 10.56 25.49 15.58
C MET A 184 10.31 26.96 15.88
N ILE A 185 9.07 27.44 15.79
CA ILE A 185 8.68 28.85 16.00
C ILE A 185 9.28 29.47 17.29
N PRO A 186 9.24 28.80 18.46
CA PRO A 186 9.83 29.37 19.68
C PRO A 186 11.34 29.65 19.56
N ASN A 187 12.06 28.82 18.80
CA ASN A 187 13.50 28.96 18.60
C ASN A 187 13.83 30.02 17.54
N LEU A 188 12.95 30.25 16.55
CA LEU A 188 13.11 31.34 15.58
C LEU A 188 13.14 32.71 16.25
N HIS A 189 12.34 32.92 17.31
CA HIS A 189 12.41 34.14 18.12
C HIS A 189 13.80 34.35 18.73
N ALA A 190 14.41 33.28 19.26
CA ALA A 190 15.75 33.34 19.84
C ALA A 190 16.81 33.64 18.76
N LEU A 191 16.76 32.94 17.62
CA LEU A 191 17.68 33.17 16.50
C LEU A 191 17.57 34.59 15.93
N ALA A 192 16.37 35.15 15.84
CA ALA A 192 16.16 36.53 15.39
C ALA A 192 16.66 37.54 16.43
N ALA A 193 16.46 37.29 17.72
CA ALA A 193 16.97 38.13 18.80
C ALA A 193 18.51 38.14 18.83
N ASP A 194 19.13 36.98 18.63
CA ASP A 194 20.58 36.80 18.58
C ASP A 194 21.20 37.13 17.20
N ARG A 195 20.37 37.58 16.25
CA ARG A 195 20.77 37.99 14.88
C ARG A 195 21.60 36.93 14.15
N GLN A 196 21.15 35.68 14.21
CA GLN A 196 21.84 34.53 13.62
C GLN A 196 21.42 34.31 12.15
N PRO A 197 22.36 34.26 11.19
CA PRO A 197 22.08 34.16 9.76
C PRO A 197 21.82 32.70 9.32
N VAL A 198 20.74 32.10 9.81
CA VAL A 198 20.32 30.74 9.44
C VAL A 198 19.24 30.76 8.36
N VAL A 199 19.36 29.89 7.37
CA VAL A 199 18.32 29.73 6.34
C VAL A 199 17.48 28.49 6.62
N PHE A 200 16.16 28.65 6.65
CA PHE A 200 15.18 27.58 6.75
C PHE A 200 14.51 27.44 5.39
N HIS A 201 14.67 26.29 4.75
CA HIS A 201 13.88 25.92 3.59
C HIS A 201 12.73 25.03 4.02
N VAL A 202 11.51 25.45 3.70
CA VAL A 202 10.29 24.82 4.20
C VAL A 202 9.40 24.39 3.05
N ALA A 203 9.28 23.07 2.86
CA ALA A 203 8.27 22.48 2.00
C ALA A 203 6.92 22.57 2.72
N ALA A 204 6.07 23.49 2.28
CA ALA A 204 4.80 23.82 2.93
C ALA A 204 3.73 22.76 2.61
N GLN A 205 3.63 21.76 3.47
CA GLN A 205 2.69 20.64 3.32
C GLN A 205 2.20 20.13 4.68
N SER A 206 0.98 19.60 4.71
CA SER A 206 0.42 18.86 5.84
C SER A 206 -0.33 17.63 5.38
N ILE A 207 -0.66 16.77 6.33
CA ILE A 207 -1.44 15.56 6.11
C ILE A 207 -2.75 15.72 6.86
N ASP A 208 -3.87 15.48 6.18
CA ASP A 208 -5.18 15.47 6.82
C ASP A 208 -5.51 14.11 7.48
N GLN A 209 -6.72 13.98 8.05
CA GLN A 209 -7.16 12.75 8.71
C GLN A 209 -7.34 11.57 7.75
N ASP A 210 -7.51 11.86 6.46
CA ASP A 210 -7.69 10.87 5.40
C ASP A 210 -6.35 10.50 4.72
N LEU A 211 -5.23 10.92 5.32
CA LEU A 211 -3.85 10.70 4.84
C LEU A 211 -3.56 11.36 3.48
N VAL A 212 -4.28 12.41 3.12
CA VAL A 212 -4.07 13.20 1.90
C VAL A 212 -3.08 14.32 2.19
N ALA A 213 -2.06 14.45 1.33
CA ALA A 213 -1.11 15.54 1.40
C ALA A 213 -1.72 16.81 0.79
N SER A 214 -1.87 17.85 1.60
CA SER A 214 -2.37 19.16 1.20
C SER A 214 -1.30 20.24 1.39
N ALA A 215 -1.35 21.26 0.55
CA ALA A 215 -0.50 22.45 0.74
C ALA A 215 -0.92 23.12 2.06
N ASN A 216 0.05 23.42 2.92
CA ASN A 216 -0.25 24.04 4.21
C ASN A 216 0.82 25.05 4.61
N VAL A 217 0.44 26.32 4.54
CA VAL A 217 1.26 27.47 4.95
C VAL A 217 0.93 27.99 6.35
N GLU A 218 0.07 27.33 7.13
CA GLU A 218 -0.34 27.79 8.47
C GLU A 218 0.86 27.96 9.41
N ALA A 219 1.84 27.05 9.34
CA ALA A 219 3.07 27.15 10.12
C ALA A 219 3.89 28.41 9.76
N VAL A 220 3.92 28.78 8.49
CA VAL A 220 4.59 30.00 8.00
C VAL A 220 3.83 31.24 8.46
N LEU A 221 2.50 31.23 8.35
CA LEU A 221 1.64 32.31 8.82
C LEU A 221 1.78 32.51 10.35
N ALA A 222 1.91 31.42 11.11
CA ALA A 222 2.19 31.47 12.55
C ALA A 222 3.59 32.05 12.85
N ALA A 223 4.58 31.81 11.98
CA ALA A 223 5.93 32.33 12.12
C ALA A 223 6.08 33.83 11.78
N ARG A 224 5.03 34.51 11.30
CA ARG A 224 5.07 35.92 10.83
C ARG A 224 5.59 36.94 11.85
N ASN A 225 5.49 36.62 13.14
CA ASN A 225 5.86 37.51 14.26
C ASN A 225 7.20 37.13 14.90
N THR A 226 7.94 36.17 14.35
CA THR A 226 9.22 35.71 14.93
C THR A 226 10.36 36.72 14.77
N GLY A 227 10.25 37.64 13.81
CA GLY A 227 11.34 38.53 13.40
C GLY A 227 12.22 37.98 12.28
N ALA A 228 11.94 36.75 11.82
CA ALA A 228 12.56 36.19 10.62
C ALA A 228 12.06 36.87 9.34
N ILE A 229 12.90 36.85 8.30
CA ILE A 229 12.53 37.22 6.93
C ILE A 229 11.80 36.02 6.32
N LEU A 230 10.62 36.23 5.74
CA LEU A 230 9.80 35.17 5.12
C LEU A 230 9.67 35.44 3.62
N LEU A 231 10.17 34.51 2.80
CA LEU A 231 10.17 34.60 1.34
C LEU A 231 9.46 33.37 0.75
N SER A 232 8.63 33.56 -0.26
CA SER A 232 7.96 32.47 -0.98
C SER A 232 8.36 32.35 -2.44
N SER A 233 8.39 31.14 -2.96
CA SER A 233 8.54 30.84 -4.38
C SER A 233 7.35 30.03 -4.90
N SER A 234 7.05 30.14 -6.21
CA SER A 234 5.87 29.51 -6.81
C SER A 234 6.12 28.27 -7.69
N ASN A 235 7.36 28.08 -8.19
CA ASN A 235 7.74 27.01 -9.11
C ASN A 235 9.22 26.61 -8.89
N ALA A 236 9.72 25.61 -9.61
CA ALA A 236 11.07 25.08 -9.38
C ALA A 236 12.18 26.10 -9.67
N GLN A 237 12.04 26.94 -10.72
CA GLN A 237 12.99 28.00 -11.03
C GLN A 237 13.03 29.07 -9.94
N GLU A 238 11.86 29.51 -9.47
CA GLU A 238 11.78 30.45 -8.36
C GLU A 238 12.32 29.84 -7.07
N ALA A 239 12.07 28.55 -6.81
CA ALA A 239 12.57 27.88 -5.61
C ALA A 239 14.11 27.88 -5.58
N HIS A 240 14.75 27.62 -6.72
CA HIS A 240 16.19 27.77 -6.89
C HIS A 240 16.65 29.22 -6.63
N ASP A 241 16.08 30.20 -7.35
CA ASP A 241 16.57 31.58 -7.28
C ASP A 241 16.33 32.21 -5.90
N ILE A 242 15.17 31.95 -5.30
CA ILE A 242 14.80 32.47 -3.98
C ILE A 242 15.56 31.75 -2.87
N ALA A 243 15.98 30.49 -3.04
CA ALA A 243 16.93 29.87 -2.14
C ALA A 243 18.26 30.63 -2.12
N ILE A 244 18.78 31.04 -3.30
CA ILE A 244 20.01 31.85 -3.37
C ILE A 244 19.79 33.20 -2.68
N VAL A 245 18.68 33.87 -3.00
CA VAL A 245 18.31 35.15 -2.36
C VAL A 245 18.23 35.01 -0.85
N ALA A 246 17.66 33.92 -0.33
CA ALA A 246 17.53 33.68 1.11
C ALA A 246 18.91 33.57 1.79
N HIS A 247 19.86 32.86 1.20
CA HIS A 247 21.24 32.78 1.68
C HIS A 247 21.96 34.13 1.66
N LEU A 248 21.83 34.88 0.56
CA LEU A 248 22.42 36.21 0.44
C LEU A 248 21.84 37.18 1.47
N LEU A 249 20.53 37.09 1.75
CA LEU A 249 19.84 37.94 2.72
C LEU A 249 20.17 37.58 4.16
N ALA A 250 20.20 36.30 4.51
CA ALA A 250 20.59 35.86 5.83
C ALA A 250 21.95 36.44 6.21
N ARG A 251 22.92 36.38 5.29
CA ARG A 251 24.26 36.95 5.47
C ARG A 251 24.29 38.48 5.48
N SER A 252 23.58 39.13 4.56
CA SER A 252 23.63 40.59 4.44
C SER A 252 22.93 41.31 5.59
N VAL A 253 21.88 40.69 6.15
CA VAL A 253 21.05 41.30 7.19
C VAL A 253 21.39 40.76 8.59
N GLY A 254 21.92 39.54 8.70
CA GLY A 254 22.17 38.88 9.98
C GLY A 254 20.86 38.52 10.69
N LEU A 255 19.86 38.03 9.95
CA LEU A 255 18.60 37.55 10.50
C LEU A 255 18.28 36.17 9.93
N PRO A 256 17.54 35.33 10.66
CA PRO A 256 17.06 34.08 10.10
C PRO A 256 16.11 34.36 8.93
N VAL A 257 16.24 33.57 7.88
CA VAL A 257 15.38 33.63 6.69
C VAL A 257 14.63 32.31 6.54
N VAL A 258 13.32 32.37 6.36
CA VAL A 258 12.49 31.22 5.99
C VAL A 258 12.09 31.39 4.53
N HIS A 259 12.67 30.55 3.67
CA HIS A 259 12.21 30.32 2.31
C HIS A 259 11.16 29.20 2.34
N PHE A 260 9.96 29.44 1.84
CA PHE A 260 8.90 28.44 1.79
C PHE A 260 8.26 28.35 0.40
N PHE A 261 7.76 27.19 0.06
CA PHE A 261 7.14 26.89 -1.23
C PHE A 261 6.16 25.73 -1.05
N ASN A 262 5.27 25.50 -2.01
CA ASN A 262 4.26 24.43 -1.89
C ASN A 262 4.93 23.04 -1.95
N GLY A 263 4.91 22.34 -0.81
CA GLY A 263 5.58 21.04 -0.68
C GLY A 263 4.92 19.92 -1.48
N VAL A 264 3.61 20.02 -1.75
CA VAL A 264 2.84 19.01 -2.48
C VAL A 264 3.17 19.05 -3.97
N THR A 265 3.27 20.24 -4.55
CA THR A 265 3.67 20.39 -5.96
C THR A 265 5.17 20.17 -6.13
N ALA A 266 5.98 20.53 -5.12
CA ALA A 266 7.43 20.48 -5.20
C ALA A 266 8.02 19.08 -5.37
N SER A 267 7.34 18.01 -4.93
CA SER A 267 7.77 16.63 -5.14
C SER A 267 7.17 15.96 -6.38
N LYS A 268 6.27 16.66 -7.10
CA LYS A 268 5.43 16.06 -8.15
C LYS A 268 5.61 16.68 -9.52
N VAL A 269 6.11 17.90 -9.59
CA VAL A 269 6.25 18.66 -10.83
C VAL A 269 7.72 18.83 -11.15
N ILE A 270 8.13 18.29 -12.29
CA ILE A 270 9.49 18.42 -12.84
C ILE A 270 9.43 19.47 -13.94
N GLU A 271 10.30 20.46 -13.86
CA GLU A 271 10.36 21.60 -14.78
C GLU A 271 11.79 21.92 -15.18
N LYS A 272 11.93 22.65 -16.29
CA LYS A 272 13.23 23.10 -16.78
C LYS A 272 13.74 24.26 -15.93
N VAL A 273 14.78 24.02 -15.15
CA VAL A 273 15.42 24.98 -14.23
C VAL A 273 16.83 25.33 -14.72
N ASN A 274 17.11 26.62 -14.82
CA ASN A 274 18.45 27.16 -15.01
C ASN A 274 19.18 27.22 -13.66
N LEU A 275 19.87 26.15 -13.32
CA LEU A 275 20.70 26.03 -12.14
C LEU A 275 21.95 26.92 -12.25
N THR A 276 22.16 27.74 -11.23
CA THR A 276 23.36 28.57 -11.12
C THR A 276 24.53 27.68 -10.69
N SER A 277 25.56 27.59 -11.52
CA SER A 277 26.74 26.76 -11.24
C SER A 277 27.39 27.10 -9.88
N TYR A 278 28.06 26.14 -9.26
CA TYR A 278 28.76 26.35 -7.99
C TYR A 278 29.82 27.47 -8.06
N ALA A 279 30.49 27.66 -9.20
CA ALA A 279 31.40 28.80 -9.39
C ALA A 279 30.68 30.15 -9.35
N GLN A 280 29.48 30.24 -9.94
CA GLN A 280 28.65 31.44 -9.88
C GLN A 280 28.05 31.64 -8.48
N LEU A 281 27.60 30.56 -7.81
CA LEU A 281 27.13 30.61 -6.42
C LEU A 281 28.22 31.12 -5.48
N ALA A 282 29.47 30.67 -5.64
CA ALA A 282 30.61 31.15 -4.86
C ALA A 282 30.85 32.65 -5.09
N ASN A 283 30.77 33.12 -6.34
CA ASN A 283 30.92 34.53 -6.68
C ASN A 283 29.78 35.40 -6.09
N LEU A 284 28.53 34.93 -6.18
CA LEU A 284 27.37 35.61 -5.59
C LEU A 284 27.49 35.66 -4.06
N SER A 285 27.85 34.54 -3.45
CA SER A 285 28.16 34.37 -2.03
C SER A 285 29.22 35.37 -1.56
N ALA A 286 30.33 35.50 -2.29
CA ALA A 286 31.41 36.44 -1.98
C ALA A 286 31.02 37.91 -2.21
N SER A 287 30.11 38.18 -3.15
CA SER A 287 29.59 39.52 -3.44
C SER A 287 28.57 40.02 -2.41
N ALA A 288 28.03 39.12 -1.58
CA ALA A 288 27.14 39.47 -0.48
C ALA A 288 27.83 40.49 0.43
N ILE A 289 27.17 41.62 0.68
CA ILE A 289 27.76 42.80 1.31
C ILE A 289 28.21 42.41 2.73
N SER A 290 29.52 42.31 2.95
CA SER A 290 30.13 41.98 4.25
C SER A 290 30.04 43.12 5.28
N SER A 291 29.10 44.05 5.13
CA SER A 291 28.80 45.00 6.20
C SER A 291 28.04 44.24 7.29
N HIS A 292 28.77 43.67 8.25
CA HIS A 292 28.25 43.33 9.57
C HIS A 292 27.82 44.64 10.25
N ALA A 293 26.79 45.30 9.74
CA ALA A 293 26.14 46.39 10.41
C ALA A 293 25.37 45.76 11.56
N SER A 294 25.93 45.83 12.75
CA SER A 294 25.36 45.34 14.01
C SER A 294 23.97 45.93 14.35
N HIS A 295 23.41 46.77 13.49
CA HIS A 295 22.16 47.51 13.69
C HIS A 295 21.33 47.72 12.42
N THR A 296 21.22 46.75 11.50
CA THR A 296 20.23 46.84 10.41
C THR A 296 18.82 46.75 11.01
N SER A 297 18.07 47.85 10.94
CA SER A 297 16.67 47.95 11.36
C SER A 297 15.75 47.17 10.42
N TYR A 298 14.54 46.81 10.88
CA TYR A 298 13.57 46.04 10.09
C TYR A 298 13.23 46.70 8.73
N THR A 299 13.18 48.04 8.68
CA THR A 299 12.94 48.80 7.44
C THR A 299 14.14 48.73 6.48
N GLU A 300 15.36 48.72 7.01
CA GLU A 300 16.56 48.53 6.18
C GLU A 300 16.65 47.08 5.67
N SER A 301 16.25 46.09 6.48
CA SER A 301 16.14 44.69 6.05
C SER A 301 15.24 44.53 4.83
N TYR A 302 14.11 45.26 4.77
CA TYR A 302 13.25 45.29 3.59
C TYR A 302 13.95 45.85 2.35
N GLN A 303 14.68 46.96 2.47
CA GLN A 303 15.39 47.56 1.33
C GLN A 303 16.48 46.64 0.79
N VAL A 304 17.18 45.92 1.67
CA VAL A 304 18.15 44.89 1.27
C VAL A 304 17.42 43.75 0.56
N ALA A 305 16.32 43.23 1.11
CA ALA A 305 15.49 42.20 0.47
C ALA A 305 15.06 42.61 -0.94
N LYS A 306 14.49 43.81 -1.10
CA LYS A 306 14.08 44.37 -2.39
C LYS A 306 15.24 44.48 -3.38
N LYS A 307 16.42 44.91 -2.93
CA LYS A 307 17.61 45.05 -3.78
C LYS A 307 18.15 43.70 -4.23
N VAL A 308 18.23 42.71 -3.35
CA VAL A 308 18.71 41.36 -3.68
C VAL A 308 17.72 40.66 -4.61
N LEU A 309 16.41 40.73 -4.34
CA LEU A 309 15.38 40.21 -5.25
C LEU A 309 15.50 40.80 -6.67
N ALA A 310 15.73 42.10 -6.78
CA ALA A 310 15.88 42.78 -8.06
C ALA A 310 17.11 42.31 -8.87
N GLN A 311 18.15 41.74 -8.23
CA GLN A 311 19.29 41.15 -8.95
C GLN A 311 18.90 39.89 -9.72
N PHE A 312 17.84 39.21 -9.28
CA PHE A 312 17.27 38.02 -9.89
C PHE A 312 15.99 38.33 -10.68
N ASN A 313 15.76 39.62 -11.01
CA ASN A 313 14.57 40.11 -11.72
C ASN A 313 13.23 39.92 -10.98
N TYR A 314 13.27 39.71 -9.67
CA TYR A 314 12.08 39.56 -8.84
C TYR A 314 11.71 40.84 -8.09
N LYS A 315 10.42 41.00 -7.81
CA LYS A 315 9.90 42.04 -6.91
C LYS A 315 9.28 41.44 -5.64
N PRO A 316 9.22 42.20 -4.54
CA PRO A 316 8.51 41.80 -3.32
C PRO A 316 7.03 41.47 -3.54
N PHE A 317 6.38 42.22 -4.44
CA PHE A 317 4.99 42.08 -4.85
C PHE A 317 4.95 42.10 -6.38
N GLU A 318 4.36 41.08 -6.99
CA GLU A 318 4.30 40.95 -8.44
C GLU A 318 2.87 40.89 -8.91
N TYR A 319 2.53 41.77 -9.84
CA TYR A 319 1.20 41.85 -10.44
C TYR A 319 1.21 41.22 -11.83
N THR A 320 0.25 40.33 -12.08
CA THR A 320 -0.07 39.75 -13.39
C THR A 320 -1.55 40.00 -13.71
N GLY A 321 -1.88 40.08 -15.00
CA GLY A 321 -3.25 40.33 -15.47
C GLY A 321 -3.48 41.73 -16.03
N ALA A 322 -4.75 42.10 -16.19
CA ALA A 322 -5.16 43.29 -16.94
C ALA A 322 -4.71 44.61 -16.28
N ALA A 323 -4.17 45.56 -17.04
CA ALA A 323 -3.69 46.83 -16.49
C ALA A 323 -4.81 47.71 -15.90
N ASP A 324 -6.06 47.47 -16.32
CA ASP A 324 -7.27 48.17 -15.89
C ASP A 324 -8.18 47.32 -14.98
N ALA A 325 -7.65 46.23 -14.41
CA ALA A 325 -8.43 45.35 -13.52
C ALA A 325 -9.04 46.12 -12.34
N GLU A 326 -10.35 45.94 -12.12
CA GLU A 326 -11.05 46.49 -10.96
C GLU A 326 -11.00 45.55 -9.75
N THR A 327 -10.96 44.23 -10.01
CA THR A 327 -10.83 43.19 -8.98
C THR A 327 -9.44 42.57 -9.07
N VAL A 328 -8.70 42.60 -7.96
CA VAL A 328 -7.36 42.00 -7.84
C VAL A 328 -7.38 40.92 -6.78
N LEU A 329 -6.98 39.70 -7.15
CA LEU A 329 -6.77 38.58 -6.24
C LEU A 329 -5.37 38.71 -5.63
N VAL A 330 -5.21 38.44 -4.34
CA VAL A 330 -3.91 38.51 -3.64
C VAL A 330 -3.67 37.23 -2.87
N THR A 331 -2.51 36.60 -3.05
CA THR A 331 -2.10 35.39 -2.32
C THR A 331 -0.57 35.32 -2.18
N LEU A 332 -0.06 34.41 -1.34
CA LEU A 332 1.38 34.12 -1.22
C LEU A 332 1.88 33.38 -2.47
N SER A 333 3.11 33.66 -2.94
CA SER A 333 3.64 32.99 -4.14
C SER A 333 3.70 31.46 -4.01
N ALA A 334 3.86 30.92 -2.80
CA ALA A 334 3.81 29.48 -2.57
C ALA A 334 2.47 28.86 -3.05
N SER A 335 1.38 29.63 -3.00
CA SER A 335 0.02 29.17 -3.29
C SER A 335 -0.49 29.67 -4.66
N THR A 336 0.35 30.28 -5.50
CA THR A 336 -0.11 30.97 -6.72
C THR A 336 -0.25 30.08 -7.95
N ALA A 337 0.42 28.92 -8.04
CA ALA A 337 0.52 28.17 -9.29
C ALA A 337 -0.85 27.86 -9.93
N SER A 338 -1.77 27.24 -9.19
CA SER A 338 -3.13 26.93 -9.67
C SER A 338 -3.97 28.19 -9.93
N VAL A 339 -3.79 29.23 -9.12
CA VAL A 339 -4.55 30.49 -9.22
C VAL A 339 -4.10 31.32 -10.43
N ASP A 340 -2.79 31.45 -10.65
CA ASP A 340 -2.22 32.18 -11.80
C ASP A 340 -2.63 31.54 -13.12
N GLN A 341 -2.61 30.20 -13.16
CA GLN A 341 -3.12 29.43 -14.28
C GLN A 341 -4.62 29.70 -14.51
N ALA A 342 -5.45 29.65 -13.46
CA ALA A 342 -6.87 29.94 -13.56
C ALA A 342 -7.15 31.39 -14.03
N VAL A 343 -6.44 32.38 -13.49
CA VAL A 343 -6.58 33.80 -13.84
C VAL A 343 -6.14 34.06 -15.28
N SER A 344 -4.98 33.56 -15.69
CA SER A 344 -4.44 33.71 -17.04
C SER A 344 -5.37 33.11 -18.10
N ARG A 345 -5.97 31.95 -17.79
CA ARG A 345 -6.96 31.30 -18.66
C ARG A 345 -8.29 32.05 -18.69
N ALA A 346 -8.78 32.53 -17.54
CA ALA A 346 -10.00 33.34 -17.49
C ALA A 346 -9.85 34.64 -18.29
N ALA A 347 -8.68 35.28 -18.22
CA ALA A 347 -8.37 36.45 -19.03
C ALA A 347 -8.34 36.11 -20.53
N SER A 348 -7.71 35.01 -20.92
CA SER A 348 -7.51 34.64 -22.33
C SER A 348 -8.78 34.09 -23.00
N TYR A 349 -9.55 33.24 -22.32
CA TYR A 349 -10.70 32.54 -22.90
C TYR A 349 -12.04 33.16 -22.56
N LEU A 350 -12.16 33.74 -21.36
CA LEU A 350 -13.42 34.31 -20.87
C LEU A 350 -13.42 35.85 -20.91
N ASN A 351 -12.32 36.47 -21.37
CA ASN A 351 -12.10 37.93 -21.34
C ASN A 351 -12.32 38.53 -19.94
N ALA A 352 -11.99 37.79 -18.88
CA ALA A 352 -12.14 38.27 -17.52
C ALA A 352 -11.08 39.35 -17.22
N SER A 353 -11.53 40.55 -16.82
CA SER A 353 -10.63 41.63 -16.38
C SER A 353 -10.39 41.53 -14.87
N VAL A 354 -9.57 40.54 -14.49
CA VAL A 354 -9.13 40.30 -13.11
C VAL A 354 -7.60 40.32 -13.08
N GLY A 355 -7.04 40.85 -12.00
CA GLY A 355 -5.60 40.82 -11.73
C GLY A 355 -5.24 39.81 -10.65
N LEU A 356 -4.01 39.30 -10.67
CA LEU A 356 -3.42 38.53 -9.60
C LEU A 356 -2.19 39.28 -9.06
N LEU A 357 -2.08 39.40 -7.75
CA LEU A 357 -0.89 39.94 -7.09
C LEU A 357 -0.30 38.87 -6.17
N SER A 358 0.87 38.40 -6.55
CA SER A 358 1.65 37.40 -5.81
C SER A 358 2.55 38.09 -4.79
N VAL A 359 2.45 37.67 -3.54
CA VAL A 359 3.29 38.15 -2.44
C VAL A 359 4.50 37.24 -2.29
N ARG A 360 5.69 37.75 -2.67
CA ARG A 360 6.95 37.02 -2.55
C ARG A 360 7.67 37.31 -1.24
N ALA A 361 7.79 38.58 -0.86
CA ALA A 361 8.38 38.96 0.42
C ALA A 361 7.26 39.21 1.45
N PHE A 362 6.87 38.17 2.17
CA PHE A 362 5.83 38.27 3.19
C PHE A 362 6.33 39.00 4.44
N ARG A 363 7.60 38.78 4.80
CA ARG A 363 8.31 39.55 5.83
C ARG A 363 9.75 39.83 5.40
N PRO A 364 10.27 41.05 5.60
CA PRO A 364 9.57 42.25 6.06
C PRO A 364 8.49 42.74 5.09
N TRP A 365 7.41 43.32 5.62
CA TRP A 365 6.29 43.85 4.82
C TRP A 365 6.46 45.36 4.56
N SER A 366 6.09 45.82 3.36
CA SER A 366 6.08 47.24 2.98
C SER A 366 4.74 47.65 2.41
N GLU A 367 3.98 48.45 3.17
CA GLU A 367 2.66 48.94 2.76
C GLU A 367 2.74 49.81 1.51
N ALA A 368 3.82 50.59 1.38
CA ALA A 368 4.02 51.49 0.25
C ALA A 368 4.26 50.74 -1.06
N ASP A 369 5.09 49.69 -1.04
CA ASP A 369 5.36 48.90 -2.24
C ASP A 369 4.20 47.96 -2.59
N PHE A 370 3.47 47.44 -1.58
CA PHE A 370 2.23 46.70 -1.81
C PHE A 370 1.20 47.57 -2.55
N ILE A 371 0.95 48.79 -2.05
CA ILE A 371 0.02 49.73 -2.71
C ILE A 371 0.52 50.12 -4.10
N ALA A 372 1.83 50.32 -4.27
CA ALA A 372 2.41 50.67 -5.57
C ALA A 372 2.30 49.54 -6.62
N ALA A 373 2.21 48.28 -6.17
CA ALA A 373 2.01 47.13 -7.05
C ALA A 373 0.55 46.96 -7.50
N LEU A 374 -0.42 47.56 -6.80
CA LEU A 374 -1.82 47.54 -7.22
C LEU A 374 -2.09 48.49 -8.40
N PRO A 375 -2.84 48.05 -9.43
CA PRO A 375 -3.37 48.94 -10.46
C PRO A 375 -4.18 50.11 -9.87
N LYS A 376 -4.09 51.29 -10.51
CA LYS A 376 -4.89 52.46 -10.07
C LYS A 376 -6.41 52.27 -10.27
N SER A 377 -6.78 51.35 -11.15
CA SER A 377 -8.17 50.94 -11.41
C SER A 377 -8.75 50.07 -10.29
N THR A 378 -7.93 49.52 -9.38
CA THR A 378 -8.40 48.58 -8.36
C THR A 378 -9.50 49.20 -7.49
N ARG A 379 -10.62 48.48 -7.37
CA ARG A 379 -11.78 48.81 -6.53
C ARG A 379 -12.07 47.72 -5.52
N ARG A 380 -11.68 46.48 -5.80
CA ARG A 380 -11.86 45.31 -4.95
C ARG A 380 -10.55 44.53 -4.86
N VAL A 381 -10.19 44.13 -3.65
CA VAL A 381 -9.07 43.22 -3.38
C VAL A 381 -9.65 41.98 -2.69
N VAL A 382 -9.49 40.83 -3.34
CA VAL A 382 -9.90 39.53 -2.82
C VAL A 382 -8.65 38.82 -2.33
N VAL A 383 -8.57 38.60 -1.02
CA VAL A 383 -7.40 37.96 -0.40
C VAL A 383 -7.67 36.47 -0.31
N LEU A 384 -6.87 35.67 -1.02
CA LEU A 384 -6.93 34.22 -1.00
C LEU A 384 -5.98 33.69 0.07
N GLU A 385 -6.48 32.89 1.01
CA GLU A 385 -5.66 32.22 2.03
C GLU A 385 -6.01 30.72 2.11
N GLU A 386 -4.97 29.86 2.15
CA GLU A 386 -5.10 28.40 2.25
C GLU A 386 -4.77 27.91 3.68
N GLY A 387 -5.50 26.91 4.18
CA GLY A 387 -5.29 26.30 5.51
C GLY A 387 -6.46 25.47 6.04
N ALA A 388 -6.15 24.38 6.74
CA ALA A 388 -7.10 23.40 7.28
C ALA A 388 -7.98 23.93 8.43
N GLY A 389 -7.63 25.06 9.04
CA GLY A 389 -8.35 25.69 10.17
C GLY A 389 -9.00 27.04 9.89
N LEU A 390 -9.09 27.48 8.63
CA LEU A 390 -9.51 28.84 8.26
C LEU A 390 -11.04 28.99 8.14
N TYR A 391 -11.72 29.25 9.27
CA TYR A 391 -13.08 29.83 9.30
C TYR A 391 -13.26 30.92 10.37
N ALA A 392 -12.17 31.48 10.90
CA ALA A 392 -12.24 32.74 11.63
C ALA A 392 -12.31 33.87 10.60
N PHE A 393 -13.29 34.78 10.74
CA PHE A 393 -13.70 35.81 9.76
C PHE A 393 -12.63 36.44 8.83
N ASN A 394 -11.36 36.56 9.25
CA ASN A 394 -10.26 37.08 8.43
C ASN A 394 -8.92 36.41 8.78
N GLY A 395 -8.10 36.05 7.79
CA GLY A 395 -6.80 35.41 7.98
C GLY A 395 -5.59 36.37 8.09
N PRO A 396 -4.39 35.85 8.39
CA PRO A 396 -3.16 36.62 8.56
C PRO A 396 -2.78 37.58 7.43
N LEU A 397 -2.80 37.13 6.18
CA LEU A 397 -2.47 37.94 5.02
C LEU A 397 -3.53 39.04 4.81
N TYR A 398 -4.81 38.71 5.01
CA TYR A 398 -5.88 39.70 4.97
C TYR A 398 -5.64 40.83 5.96
N LEU A 399 -5.20 40.52 7.18
CA LEU A 399 -4.94 41.55 8.21
C LEU A 399 -3.81 42.51 7.82
N ASP A 400 -2.73 42.01 7.22
CA ASP A 400 -1.62 42.85 6.74
C ASP A 400 -2.05 43.76 5.57
N ILE A 401 -2.84 43.22 4.64
CA ILE A 401 -3.40 43.97 3.52
C ILE A 401 -4.41 45.02 4.01
N ALA A 402 -5.25 44.65 4.97
CA ALA A 402 -6.20 45.57 5.59
C ALA A 402 -5.50 46.73 6.30
N ALA A 403 -4.42 46.46 7.02
CA ALA A 403 -3.57 47.49 7.61
C ALA A 403 -2.94 48.38 6.52
N SER A 404 -2.42 47.79 5.45
CA SER A 404 -1.80 48.51 4.33
C SER A 404 -2.79 49.47 3.65
N ILE A 405 -4.01 49.02 3.34
CA ILE A 405 -5.03 49.87 2.71
C ILE A 405 -5.57 50.91 3.69
N ARG A 406 -5.62 50.60 5.00
CA ARG A 406 -6.15 51.52 6.01
C ARG A 406 -5.17 52.63 6.37
N PHE A 407 -3.88 52.32 6.47
CA PHE A 407 -2.85 53.21 7.03
C PHE A 407 -1.75 53.58 6.05
N GLY A 408 -1.60 52.86 4.93
CA GLY A 408 -0.60 53.13 3.91
C GLY A 408 -0.92 54.34 3.02
N PRO A 409 -0.03 54.66 2.07
CA PRO A 409 -0.10 55.86 1.23
C PRO A 409 -1.17 55.77 0.11
N ILE A 410 -2.43 55.55 0.50
CA ILE A 410 -3.60 55.50 -0.40
C ILE A 410 -4.68 56.47 0.09
N ALA A 411 -5.18 57.31 -0.84
CA ALA A 411 -6.21 58.29 -0.54
C ALA A 411 -7.51 57.60 -0.11
N ARG A 412 -8.25 58.20 0.84
CA ARG A 412 -9.39 57.54 1.49
C ARG A 412 -10.51 57.16 0.51
N ASP A 413 -10.72 57.97 -0.51
CA ASP A 413 -11.67 57.78 -1.61
C ASP A 413 -11.21 56.77 -2.67
N GLN A 414 -9.92 56.40 -2.66
CA GLN A 414 -9.33 55.43 -3.59
C GLN A 414 -9.12 54.05 -2.96
N ARG A 415 -9.48 53.86 -1.69
CA ARG A 415 -9.28 52.58 -0.98
C ARG A 415 -10.19 51.50 -1.54
N PRO A 416 -9.64 50.38 -2.02
CA PRO A 416 -10.47 49.28 -2.50
C PRO A 416 -11.20 48.59 -1.34
N ARG A 417 -12.35 48.01 -1.66
CA ARG A 417 -13.06 47.10 -0.76
C ARG A 417 -12.24 45.83 -0.58
N LEU A 418 -12.23 45.29 0.64
CA LEU A 418 -11.58 44.02 0.96
C LEU A 418 -12.58 42.90 1.09
N VAL A 419 -12.20 41.74 0.56
CA VAL A 419 -12.95 40.49 0.64
C VAL A 419 -11.96 39.39 1.03
N SER A 420 -12.30 38.60 2.04
CA SER A 420 -11.52 37.39 2.37
C SER A 420 -12.10 36.20 1.64
N ALA A 421 -11.26 35.38 1.00
CA ALA A 421 -11.68 34.13 0.37
C ALA A 421 -10.74 33.01 0.84
N GLN A 422 -11.31 31.92 1.35
CA GLN A 422 -10.55 30.89 2.05
C GLN A 422 -10.88 29.49 1.55
N ALA A 423 -9.88 28.62 1.49
CA ALA A 423 -9.97 27.21 1.15
C ALA A 423 -8.94 26.38 1.94
N THR A 424 -9.03 25.05 1.91
CA THR A 424 -7.97 24.16 2.38
C THR A 424 -6.74 24.21 1.47
N ASP A 425 -6.96 24.22 0.17
CA ASP A 425 -5.96 24.45 -0.89
C ASP A 425 -6.66 25.08 -2.12
N PHE A 426 -5.90 25.41 -3.17
CA PHE A 426 -6.44 26.02 -4.39
C PHE A 426 -6.40 25.10 -5.62
N SER A 427 -6.21 23.80 -5.43
CA SER A 427 -6.08 22.85 -6.53
C SER A 427 -7.36 22.70 -7.36
N HIS A 428 -8.51 22.95 -6.76
CA HIS A 428 -9.84 22.92 -7.37
C HIS A 428 -10.24 24.23 -8.08
N ILE A 429 -9.43 25.29 -7.99
CA ILE A 429 -9.78 26.57 -8.61
C ILE A 429 -9.52 26.53 -10.12
N HIS A 430 -10.55 26.80 -10.91
CA HIS A 430 -10.52 26.81 -12.37
C HIS A 430 -10.85 28.17 -12.96
N ALA A 431 -10.60 28.34 -14.27
CA ALA A 431 -10.84 29.61 -14.99
C ALA A 431 -12.29 30.09 -14.89
N THR A 432 -13.26 29.16 -14.84
CA THR A 432 -14.70 29.45 -14.70
C THR A 432 -15.05 30.02 -13.31
N HIS A 433 -14.26 29.71 -12.29
CA HIS A 433 -14.47 30.22 -10.94
C HIS A 433 -14.07 31.70 -10.81
N ILE A 434 -13.14 32.18 -11.65
CA ILE A 434 -12.59 33.55 -11.55
C ILE A 434 -13.66 34.63 -11.77
N PRO A 435 -14.53 34.57 -12.82
CA PRO A 435 -15.64 35.52 -12.96
C PRO A 435 -16.66 35.43 -11.82
N SER A 436 -16.97 34.22 -11.34
CA SER A 436 -17.90 34.02 -10.22
C SER A 436 -17.37 34.64 -8.94
N LEU A 437 -16.08 34.43 -8.64
CA LEU A 437 -15.38 35.03 -7.52
C LEU A 437 -15.40 36.56 -7.59
N ALA A 438 -15.11 37.12 -8.77
CA ALA A 438 -15.14 38.56 -8.98
C ALA A 438 -16.54 39.16 -8.78
N LYS A 439 -17.59 38.44 -9.18
CA LYS A 439 -18.99 38.84 -9.02
C LYS A 439 -19.46 38.75 -7.57
N GLU A 440 -19.15 37.67 -6.86
CA GLU A 440 -19.50 37.53 -5.44
C GLU A 440 -18.81 38.60 -4.57
N ALA A 441 -17.56 38.95 -4.90
CA ALA A 441 -16.81 40.01 -4.23
C ALA A 441 -17.46 41.41 -4.35
N GLU A 442 -18.45 41.60 -5.23
CA GLU A 442 -19.22 42.85 -5.29
C GLU A 442 -20.17 43.03 -4.10
N HIS A 443 -20.64 41.93 -3.53
CA HIS A 443 -21.68 41.92 -2.50
C HIS A 443 -21.19 41.36 -1.17
N GLU A 444 -20.26 40.40 -1.19
CA GLU A 444 -19.79 39.69 0.00
C GLU A 444 -18.51 40.28 0.62
N THR A 445 -18.31 40.06 1.91
CA THR A 445 -17.06 40.40 2.63
C THR A 445 -16.21 39.17 2.92
N PHE A 446 -16.82 37.99 2.88
CA PHE A 446 -16.19 36.69 3.08
C PHE A 446 -16.76 35.69 2.07
N ILE A 447 -15.89 34.93 1.41
CA ILE A 447 -16.25 33.91 0.41
C ILE A 447 -15.64 32.58 0.84
N ASN A 448 -16.47 31.56 0.98
CA ASN A 448 -16.00 30.20 1.25
C ASN A 448 -15.75 29.48 -0.08
N LEU A 449 -14.49 29.28 -0.44
CA LEU A 449 -14.12 28.59 -1.68
C LEU A 449 -14.26 27.06 -1.56
N ALA A 450 -14.59 26.54 -0.37
CA ALA A 450 -14.91 25.14 -0.13
C ALA A 450 -16.43 24.86 -0.16
N ALA A 451 -17.23 25.75 -0.75
CA ALA A 451 -18.67 25.58 -0.95
C ALA A 451 -19.07 25.81 -2.41
N GLU A 452 -20.25 25.35 -2.80
CA GLU A 452 -20.85 25.67 -4.09
C GLU A 452 -20.95 27.20 -4.28
N PRO A 453 -20.65 27.73 -5.48
CA PRO A 453 -20.38 27.02 -6.74
C PRO A 453 -18.90 26.65 -6.97
N PHE A 454 -18.01 26.85 -5.99
CA PHE A 454 -16.57 26.65 -6.17
C PHE A 454 -16.13 25.18 -6.05
N THR A 455 -16.99 24.31 -5.50
CA THR A 455 -16.75 22.87 -5.33
C THR A 455 -17.55 21.97 -6.29
N ASP A 456 -18.50 22.52 -7.05
CA ASP A 456 -19.31 21.72 -7.98
C ASP A 456 -18.47 21.13 -9.11
N ALA A 457 -18.76 19.88 -9.47
CA ALA A 457 -18.20 19.25 -10.66
C ALA A 457 -18.75 19.95 -11.91
N VAL A 458 -18.07 20.99 -12.36
CA VAL A 458 -18.44 21.66 -13.61
C VAL A 458 -18.31 20.62 -14.75
N SER A 459 -19.36 20.35 -15.53
CA SER A 459 -19.36 19.54 -16.78
C SER A 459 -20.30 20.22 -17.82
N ASP A 460 -20.11 20.14 -19.14
CA ASP A 460 -20.18 18.94 -20.01
C ASP A 460 -18.93 18.64 -20.88
N GLU A 461 -17.92 19.47 -20.79
CA GLU A 461 -16.59 19.31 -21.43
C GLU A 461 -15.56 20.14 -20.62
N THR A 462 -16.07 20.78 -19.56
CA THR A 462 -15.55 21.80 -18.65
C THR A 462 -14.49 22.78 -19.16
N LEU A 463 -14.56 23.36 -20.36
CA LEU A 463 -15.45 23.22 -21.51
C LEU A 463 -14.51 23.16 -22.72
N ALA A 464 -14.17 21.94 -23.19
CA ALA A 464 -13.05 21.61 -24.06
C ALA A 464 -11.73 22.26 -23.62
N LEU A 465 -11.21 21.90 -22.42
CA LEU A 465 -9.85 22.22 -21.91
C LEU A 465 -9.11 23.29 -22.75
N GLU A 466 -9.40 24.57 -22.52
CA GLU A 466 -8.50 25.67 -22.90
C GLU A 466 -8.15 25.88 -24.38
N LYS A 467 -8.94 25.50 -25.40
CA LYS A 467 -8.65 25.80 -26.83
C LYS A 467 -7.13 25.86 -27.19
N SER A 468 -6.41 24.76 -26.96
CA SER A 468 -4.95 24.65 -27.10
C SER A 468 -4.34 25.49 -28.24
N ASP A 469 -3.42 26.39 -27.85
CA ASP A 469 -2.23 26.77 -28.63
C ASP A 469 -0.97 26.14 -27.96
N ALA A 470 -1.11 24.93 -27.39
CA ALA A 470 -0.06 24.20 -26.68
C ALA A 470 0.24 22.83 -27.33
N ALA A 471 1.54 22.61 -27.57
CA ALA A 471 2.09 21.67 -28.52
C ALA A 471 2.38 20.27 -27.91
N TRP A 472 1.36 19.40 -27.78
CA TRP A 472 1.46 17.95 -27.47
C TRP A 472 1.49 17.55 -25.97
N SER A 473 0.81 16.45 -25.63
CA SER A 473 0.81 15.79 -24.31
C SER A 473 0.74 14.25 -24.38
N ALA A 474 1.24 13.61 -23.32
CA ALA A 474 1.14 12.17 -23.09
C ALA A 474 0.78 11.84 -21.65
N ILE A 475 0.15 10.68 -21.47
CA ILE A 475 -0.17 10.11 -20.17
C ILE A 475 0.33 8.66 -20.09
N PHE A 476 0.95 8.32 -18.97
CA PHE A 476 1.48 7.00 -18.67
C PHE A 476 0.81 6.47 -17.41
N TRP A 477 0.25 5.27 -17.48
CA TRP A 477 -0.44 4.58 -16.40
C TRP A 477 0.32 3.32 -16.02
N ASP A 478 0.66 3.20 -14.74
CA ASP A 478 1.45 2.08 -14.25
C ASP A 478 1.08 1.70 -12.81
N VAL A 479 1.56 0.55 -12.34
CA VAL A 479 1.47 0.11 -10.95
C VAL A 479 2.90 0.11 -10.37
N GLU A 480 3.15 0.86 -9.30
CA GLU A 480 4.46 1.00 -8.66
C GLU A 480 4.96 -0.33 -8.08
N GLN A 481 5.66 -1.10 -8.92
CA GLN A 481 6.51 -2.24 -8.54
C GLN A 481 7.91 -2.17 -9.19
N ASP A 482 8.10 -1.32 -10.22
CA ASP A 482 9.21 -1.47 -11.20
C ASP A 482 10.07 -0.21 -11.46
N GLY A 483 9.97 0.84 -10.63
CA GLY A 483 10.80 2.06 -10.78
C GLY A 483 10.23 3.13 -11.73
N THR A 484 8.92 3.14 -11.97
CA THR A 484 8.23 4.04 -12.93
C THR A 484 8.33 5.54 -12.61
N ALA A 485 8.49 5.93 -11.34
CA ALA A 485 8.72 7.33 -10.99
C ALA A 485 10.01 7.90 -11.63
N THR A 486 11.02 7.04 -11.82
CA THR A 486 12.27 7.37 -12.54
C THR A 486 12.02 7.55 -14.04
N ALA A 487 11.14 6.73 -14.63
CA ALA A 487 10.80 6.83 -16.06
C ALA A 487 10.19 8.19 -16.41
N ALA A 488 9.41 8.79 -15.50
CA ALA A 488 8.83 10.13 -15.71
C ALA A 488 9.90 11.22 -15.89
N VAL A 489 10.99 11.15 -15.12
CA VAL A 489 12.14 12.07 -15.23
C VAL A 489 12.83 11.85 -16.57
N HIS A 490 13.07 10.59 -16.95
CA HIS A 490 13.75 10.25 -18.20
C HIS A 490 12.94 10.64 -19.43
N ASP A 491 11.64 10.34 -19.46
CA ASP A 491 10.73 10.72 -20.54
C ASP A 491 10.71 12.24 -20.75
N ALA A 492 10.74 13.02 -19.66
CA ALA A 492 10.85 14.47 -19.73
C ALA A 492 12.17 14.92 -20.36
N HIS A 493 13.30 14.33 -19.97
CA HIS A 493 14.62 14.61 -20.55
C HIS A 493 14.70 14.22 -22.03
N LEU A 494 14.11 13.08 -22.42
CA LEU A 494 14.03 12.66 -23.81
C LEU A 494 13.25 13.68 -24.65
N VAL A 495 12.11 14.16 -24.15
CA VAL A 495 11.31 15.20 -24.82
C VAL A 495 12.07 16.53 -24.89
N GLU A 496 12.75 16.95 -23.83
CA GLU A 496 13.56 18.18 -23.81
C GLU A 496 14.71 18.12 -24.81
N ALA A 497 15.39 16.98 -24.92
CA ALA A 497 16.46 16.78 -25.90
C ALA A 497 15.95 16.83 -27.36
N ILE A 498 14.68 16.49 -27.59
CA ILE A 498 14.02 16.60 -28.90
C ILE A 498 13.54 18.04 -29.16
N HIS A 499 13.02 18.72 -28.13
CA HIS A 499 12.41 20.04 -28.21
C HIS A 499 13.07 21.05 -27.24
N PRO A 500 14.37 21.37 -27.39
CA PRO A 500 15.14 22.11 -26.37
C PRO A 500 14.70 23.57 -26.17
N ASN A 501 14.00 24.13 -27.15
CA ASN A 501 13.52 25.53 -27.13
C ASN A 501 12.09 25.66 -26.60
N VAL A 502 11.48 24.56 -26.16
CA VAL A 502 10.09 24.53 -25.71
C VAL A 502 10.06 24.13 -24.23
N PRO A 503 9.24 24.78 -23.39
CA PRO A 503 9.03 24.34 -22.01
C PRO A 503 8.52 22.90 -21.97
N VAL A 504 9.13 22.07 -21.13
CA VAL A 504 8.71 20.69 -20.85
C VAL A 504 8.35 20.61 -19.37
N THR A 505 7.21 19.97 -19.08
CA THR A 505 6.73 19.74 -17.72
C THR A 505 6.23 18.32 -17.60
N ALA A 506 6.70 17.61 -16.57
CA ALA A 506 6.18 16.30 -16.18
C ALA A 506 5.55 16.39 -14.78
N ARG A 507 4.36 15.81 -14.63
CA ARG A 507 3.65 15.74 -13.36
C ARG A 507 3.34 14.30 -13.00
N VAL A 508 3.81 13.85 -11.84
CA VAL A 508 3.54 12.50 -11.31
C VAL A 508 2.47 12.58 -10.22
N ALA A 509 1.44 11.74 -10.33
CA ALA A 509 0.37 11.56 -9.35
C ALA A 509 0.26 10.09 -8.96
N ARG A 510 -0.14 9.79 -7.72
CA ARG A 510 -0.24 8.42 -7.19
C ARG A 510 -1.56 8.24 -6.44
N ASP A 511 -2.15 7.04 -6.53
CA ASP A 511 -3.21 6.65 -5.61
C ASP A 511 -2.65 6.15 -4.26
N ALA A 512 -3.47 6.18 -3.20
CA ALA A 512 -3.14 5.49 -1.96
C ALA A 512 -3.97 4.21 -1.84
N TYR A 513 -3.24 3.10 -1.91
CA TYR A 513 -3.63 1.74 -1.49
C TYR A 513 -4.84 1.12 -2.19
N ARG A 514 -4.55 0.14 -3.06
CA ARG A 514 -5.41 -1.02 -3.37
C ARG A 514 -4.59 -2.30 -3.56
N VAL A 515 -5.28 -3.44 -3.49
CA VAL A 515 -4.72 -4.79 -3.61
C VAL A 515 -4.05 -4.95 -4.99
N GLY A 516 -2.71 -4.92 -5.03
CA GLY A 516 -1.93 -5.04 -6.27
C GLY A 516 -0.79 -4.02 -6.44
N GLY A 517 -0.69 -2.98 -5.60
CA GLY A 517 0.32 -1.92 -5.67
C GLY A 517 -0.29 -0.53 -5.91
N ALA A 518 0.47 0.56 -5.70
CA ALA A 518 -0.02 1.92 -5.93
C ALA A 518 -0.08 2.21 -7.43
N VAL A 519 -1.20 2.74 -7.94
CA VAL A 519 -1.30 3.17 -9.35
C VAL A 519 -0.64 4.54 -9.47
N SER A 520 0.32 4.65 -10.39
CA SER A 520 0.97 5.91 -10.75
C SER A 520 0.47 6.41 -12.10
N ARG A 521 0.33 7.74 -12.20
CA ARG A 521 0.00 8.45 -13.42
C ARG A 521 1.00 9.57 -13.66
N THR A 522 1.72 9.49 -14.77
CA THR A 522 2.62 10.55 -15.24
C THR A 522 1.95 11.30 -16.38
N HIS A 523 1.79 12.61 -16.23
CA HIS A 523 1.33 13.51 -17.29
C HIS A 523 2.52 14.33 -17.80
N LEU A 524 2.88 14.15 -19.06
CA LEU A 524 3.97 14.83 -19.73
C LEU A 524 3.44 15.81 -20.76
N THR A 525 3.94 17.04 -20.73
CA THR A 525 3.55 18.10 -21.67
C THR A 525 4.78 18.85 -22.17
N TYR A 526 4.73 19.29 -23.43
CA TYR A 526 5.63 20.34 -23.90
C TYR A 526 4.81 21.40 -24.66
N GLY A 527 5.29 22.64 -24.64
CA GLY A 527 4.57 23.77 -25.26
C GLY A 527 3.86 24.66 -24.25
N SER A 528 2.97 25.53 -24.74
CA SER A 528 2.62 26.75 -24.03
C SER A 528 1.76 26.58 -22.76
N THR A 529 1.04 25.46 -22.52
CA THR A 529 0.28 25.21 -21.27
C THR A 529 -0.07 23.73 -21.01
N ALA A 530 -0.16 23.36 -19.72
CA ALA A 530 -0.16 22.02 -19.13
C ALA A 530 -1.41 21.11 -19.28
N THR A 531 -2.28 21.32 -20.28
CA THR A 531 -3.56 20.58 -20.41
C THR A 531 -4.00 20.43 -21.87
N ALA A 532 -3.15 19.81 -22.69
CA ALA A 532 -3.55 19.36 -24.03
C ALA A 532 -4.27 18.00 -23.95
N PRO A 533 -5.18 17.66 -24.90
CA PRO A 533 -5.69 16.29 -25.02
C PRO A 533 -4.53 15.32 -25.24
N HIS A 534 -4.59 14.12 -24.66
CA HIS A 534 -3.50 13.16 -24.72
C HIS A 534 -3.36 12.58 -26.13
N GLN A 535 -2.25 12.89 -26.83
CA GLN A 535 -1.95 12.29 -28.14
C GLN A 535 -1.35 10.89 -28.00
N TYR A 536 -0.75 10.59 -26.85
CA TYR A 536 -0.15 9.30 -26.54
C TYR A 536 -0.56 8.84 -25.14
N ILE A 537 -1.01 7.60 -25.04
CA ILE A 537 -1.51 6.97 -23.82
C ILE A 537 -0.81 5.62 -23.70
N ALA A 538 0.02 5.44 -22.67
CA ALA A 538 0.64 4.15 -22.36
C ALA A 538 0.02 3.57 -21.08
N ILE A 539 -0.38 2.30 -21.13
CA ILE A 539 -0.96 1.57 -20.01
C ILE A 539 -0.10 0.32 -19.80
N HIS A 540 0.85 0.44 -18.87
CA HIS A 540 1.83 -0.61 -18.56
C HIS A 540 1.21 -1.77 -17.76
N ASN A 541 0.05 -1.53 -17.13
CA ASN A 541 -0.74 -2.57 -16.48
C ASN A 541 -2.22 -2.46 -16.88
N VAL A 542 -2.70 -3.46 -17.62
CA VAL A 542 -4.08 -3.47 -18.16
C VAL A 542 -5.14 -3.57 -17.07
N GLY A 543 -4.80 -4.03 -15.85
CA GLY A 543 -5.74 -4.07 -14.72
C GLY A 543 -6.33 -2.70 -14.38
N VAL A 544 -5.57 -1.63 -14.62
CA VAL A 544 -5.93 -0.24 -14.30
C VAL A 544 -7.19 0.23 -15.05
N ILE A 545 -7.48 -0.31 -16.24
CA ILE A 545 -8.64 0.11 -17.07
C ILE A 545 -10.00 -0.25 -16.46
N ARG A 546 -10.02 -1.17 -15.48
CA ARG A 546 -11.26 -1.59 -14.80
C ARG A 546 -11.63 -0.66 -13.65
N GLU A 547 -10.66 0.08 -13.14
CA GLU A 547 -10.84 0.94 -11.97
C GLU A 547 -10.82 2.42 -12.32
N TYR A 548 -10.18 2.78 -13.43
CA TYR A 548 -9.99 4.16 -13.85
C TYR A 548 -10.41 4.37 -15.31
N ASN A 549 -10.96 5.56 -15.59
CA ASN A 549 -11.15 6.01 -16.96
C ASN A 549 -9.79 6.46 -17.54
N THR A 550 -9.00 5.50 -18.03
CA THR A 550 -7.65 5.73 -18.57
C THR A 550 -7.63 6.46 -19.91
N LEU A 551 -8.77 6.54 -20.60
CA LEU A 551 -8.96 7.30 -21.84
C LEU A 551 -9.54 8.70 -21.59
N ALA A 552 -9.68 9.11 -20.33
CA ALA A 552 -10.10 10.47 -19.99
C ALA A 552 -9.18 11.47 -20.71
N HIS A 553 -9.79 12.41 -21.44
CA HIS A 553 -9.10 13.47 -22.18
C HIS A 553 -8.20 13.01 -23.35
N ALA A 554 -8.41 11.80 -23.89
CA ALA A 554 -7.71 11.32 -25.08
C ALA A 554 -8.02 12.18 -26.33
N ALA A 555 -7.01 12.44 -27.16
CA ALA A 555 -7.17 13.11 -28.44
C ALA A 555 -7.81 12.19 -29.50
N LYS A 556 -8.45 12.76 -30.52
CA LYS A 556 -8.85 11.99 -31.70
C LYS A 556 -7.62 11.43 -32.41
N ASN A 557 -7.65 10.15 -32.77
CA ASN A 557 -6.54 9.39 -33.30
C ASN A 557 -5.34 9.29 -32.35
N ALA A 558 -5.57 9.35 -31.02
CA ALA A 558 -4.53 9.12 -30.04
C ALA A 558 -3.93 7.72 -30.20
N THR A 559 -2.63 7.62 -29.96
CA THR A 559 -1.93 6.34 -29.88
C THR A 559 -2.11 5.77 -28.49
N VAL A 560 -2.66 4.56 -28.40
CA VAL A 560 -2.88 3.85 -27.13
C VAL A 560 -2.03 2.59 -27.12
N VAL A 561 -1.21 2.40 -26.10
CA VAL A 561 -0.30 1.25 -25.98
C VAL A 561 -0.63 0.45 -24.73
N LEU A 562 -0.81 -0.87 -24.88
CA LEU A 562 -1.12 -1.79 -23.79
C LEU A 562 0.02 -2.80 -23.59
N HIS A 563 0.36 -3.08 -22.33
CA HIS A 563 1.26 -4.18 -21.98
C HIS A 563 0.55 -5.53 -22.07
N GLY A 564 1.05 -6.42 -22.92
CA GLY A 564 0.63 -7.81 -22.97
C GLY A 564 0.94 -8.51 -24.30
N PRO A 565 0.80 -9.84 -24.35
CA PRO A 565 1.28 -10.67 -25.46
C PRO A 565 0.33 -10.73 -26.67
N TRP A 566 -0.79 -10.00 -26.65
CA TRP A 566 -1.84 -10.13 -27.65
C TRP A 566 -1.42 -9.55 -29.00
N LYS A 567 -1.63 -10.31 -30.08
CA LYS A 567 -1.28 -9.88 -31.45
C LYS A 567 -2.50 -9.59 -32.31
N HIS A 568 -3.69 -10.02 -31.88
CA HIS A 568 -4.95 -9.86 -32.61
C HIS A 568 -6.09 -9.33 -31.73
N GLY A 569 -7.07 -8.67 -32.36
CA GLY A 569 -8.16 -7.99 -31.64
C GLY A 569 -9.14 -8.92 -30.92
N ASP A 570 -9.26 -10.17 -31.37
CA ASP A 570 -10.05 -11.22 -30.73
C ASP A 570 -9.39 -11.78 -29.46
N GLU A 571 -8.05 -11.83 -29.43
CA GLU A 571 -7.29 -12.28 -28.25
C GLU A 571 -7.42 -11.33 -27.05
N ILE A 572 -7.58 -10.03 -27.31
CA ILE A 572 -7.67 -8.98 -26.27
C ILE A 572 -9.10 -8.65 -25.87
N GLU A 573 -10.10 -9.06 -26.66
CA GLU A 573 -11.52 -8.69 -26.46
C GLU A 573 -12.08 -9.13 -25.09
N GLY A 574 -11.64 -10.28 -24.58
CA GLY A 574 -12.00 -10.81 -23.27
C GLY A 574 -11.27 -10.16 -22.09
N VAL A 575 -10.25 -9.33 -22.36
CA VAL A 575 -9.44 -8.64 -21.35
C VAL A 575 -9.98 -7.23 -21.09
N LEU A 576 -10.42 -6.53 -22.15
CA LEU A 576 -10.87 -5.14 -22.11
C LEU A 576 -12.32 -5.00 -21.64
N SER A 577 -12.59 -3.99 -20.81
CA SER A 577 -13.96 -3.61 -20.43
C SER A 577 -14.74 -3.06 -21.63
N ASN A 578 -16.07 -3.10 -21.57
CA ASN A 578 -16.91 -2.59 -22.66
C ASN A 578 -16.78 -1.07 -22.80
N GLU A 579 -16.65 -0.37 -21.67
CA GLU A 579 -16.43 1.07 -21.58
C GLU A 579 -15.12 1.48 -22.28
N PHE A 580 -14.03 0.75 -22.03
CA PHE A 580 -12.75 1.03 -22.66
C PHE A 580 -12.77 0.74 -24.16
N LYS A 581 -13.37 -0.40 -24.58
CA LYS A 581 -13.54 -0.73 -26.01
C LYS A 581 -14.34 0.32 -26.76
N PHE A 582 -15.46 0.76 -26.17
CA PHE A 582 -16.30 1.81 -26.73
C PHE A 582 -15.51 3.13 -26.83
N GLY A 583 -14.83 3.54 -25.76
CA GLY A 583 -14.00 4.75 -25.74
C GLY A 583 -12.89 4.77 -26.80
N LEU A 584 -12.22 3.63 -27.06
CA LEU A 584 -11.24 3.52 -28.14
C LEU A 584 -11.86 3.81 -29.52
N THR A 585 -13.10 3.36 -29.76
CA THR A 585 -13.80 3.61 -31.02
C THR A 585 -14.27 5.06 -31.16
N GLU A 586 -14.71 5.69 -30.06
CA GLU A 586 -15.14 7.10 -30.08
C GLU A 586 -14.00 8.04 -30.47
N ILE A 587 -12.78 7.77 -29.99
CA ILE A 587 -11.61 8.57 -30.31
C ILE A 587 -10.89 8.12 -31.59
N ASN A 588 -11.34 7.04 -32.25
CA ASN A 588 -10.66 6.41 -33.38
C ASN A 588 -9.18 6.10 -33.07
N ALA A 589 -8.92 5.45 -31.94
CA ALA A 589 -7.58 5.20 -31.40
C ALA A 589 -6.68 4.37 -32.34
N GLN A 590 -5.38 4.65 -32.32
CA GLN A 590 -4.36 3.76 -32.87
C GLN A 590 -3.89 2.83 -31.74
N LEU A 591 -4.47 1.63 -31.64
CA LEU A 591 -4.18 0.68 -30.58
C LEU A 591 -2.95 -0.17 -30.91
N TYR A 592 -2.01 -0.23 -29.97
CA TYR A 592 -0.81 -1.06 -30.02
C TYR A 592 -0.68 -1.93 -28.78
N THR A 593 -0.07 -3.10 -28.94
CA THR A 593 0.27 -4.03 -27.85
C THR A 593 1.76 -4.38 -27.92
N ILE A 594 2.36 -4.58 -26.76
CA ILE A 594 3.74 -5.06 -26.63
C ILE A 594 3.93 -5.82 -25.32
N ASP A 595 4.69 -6.91 -25.37
CA ASP A 595 5.13 -7.66 -24.19
C ASP A 595 6.51 -7.17 -23.73
N ALA A 596 6.50 -6.02 -23.04
CA ALA A 596 7.73 -5.37 -22.58
C ALA A 596 8.50 -6.23 -21.58
N ALA A 597 7.80 -6.99 -20.72
CA ALA A 597 8.39 -7.91 -19.76
C ALA A 597 9.19 -9.02 -20.46
N ARG A 598 8.65 -9.64 -21.52
CA ARG A 598 9.38 -10.64 -22.30
C ARG A 598 10.60 -10.06 -23.00
N ILE A 599 10.48 -8.87 -23.61
CA ILE A 599 11.62 -8.21 -24.27
C ILE A 599 12.74 -7.93 -23.27
N ALA A 600 12.39 -7.40 -22.09
CA ALA A 600 13.36 -7.17 -21.02
C ALA A 600 14.06 -8.48 -20.61
N GLN A 601 13.30 -9.56 -20.42
CA GLN A 601 13.85 -10.87 -20.08
C GLN A 601 14.80 -11.43 -21.15
N GLU A 602 14.43 -11.34 -22.43
CA GLU A 602 15.23 -11.83 -23.56
C GLU A 602 16.55 -11.05 -23.73
N LEU A 603 16.55 -9.76 -23.39
CA LEU A 603 17.72 -8.88 -23.41
C LEU A 603 18.54 -8.92 -22.11
N GLY A 604 18.12 -9.71 -21.12
CA GLY A 604 18.80 -9.80 -19.81
C GLY A 604 18.67 -8.54 -18.95
N LEU A 605 17.65 -7.71 -19.22
CA LEU A 605 17.31 -6.56 -18.37
C LEU A 605 16.60 -7.06 -17.11
N ASN A 606 16.92 -6.47 -15.96
CA ASN A 606 16.16 -6.71 -14.74
C ASN A 606 14.85 -5.90 -14.73
N ILE A 607 13.97 -6.24 -13.79
CA ILE A 607 12.67 -5.58 -13.59
C ILE A 607 12.81 -4.05 -13.50
N LYS A 608 13.78 -3.53 -12.74
CA LYS A 608 14.01 -2.07 -12.58
C LYS A 608 14.49 -1.36 -13.86
N SER A 609 14.99 -2.10 -14.85
CA SER A 609 15.50 -1.57 -16.13
C SER A 609 14.49 -1.72 -17.28
N THR A 610 13.30 -2.26 -17.00
CA THR A 610 12.21 -2.45 -17.98
C THR A 610 11.72 -1.13 -18.56
N HIS A 611 11.88 -0.01 -17.84
CA HIS A 611 11.55 1.33 -18.33
C HIS A 611 12.27 1.69 -19.64
N LEU A 612 13.47 1.17 -19.91
CA LEU A 612 14.20 1.38 -21.17
C LEU A 612 13.41 0.88 -22.40
N VAL A 613 12.68 -0.22 -22.24
CA VAL A 613 11.81 -0.77 -23.29
C VAL A 613 10.63 0.17 -23.54
N TRP A 614 10.03 0.69 -22.47
CA TRP A 614 8.93 1.66 -22.55
C TRP A 614 9.38 3.00 -23.16
N GLU A 615 10.56 3.51 -22.81
CA GLU A 615 11.16 4.71 -23.41
C GLU A 615 11.38 4.53 -24.92
N ALA A 616 11.85 3.35 -25.35
CA ALA A 616 11.98 3.03 -26.77
C ALA A 616 10.62 3.02 -27.48
N VAL A 617 9.61 2.39 -26.90
CA VAL A 617 8.23 2.39 -27.42
C VAL A 617 7.69 3.82 -27.52
N PHE A 618 7.92 4.64 -26.49
CA PHE A 618 7.50 6.03 -26.44
C PHE A 618 8.17 6.88 -27.53
N LEU A 619 9.48 6.73 -27.74
CA LEU A 619 10.20 7.43 -28.79
C LEU A 619 9.76 7.01 -30.21
N ILE A 620 9.43 5.73 -30.42
CA ILE A 620 8.95 5.20 -31.70
C ILE A 620 7.54 5.71 -32.01
N LEU A 621 6.61 5.58 -31.07
CA LEU A 621 5.19 5.82 -31.30
C LEU A 621 4.74 7.25 -30.94
N GLY A 622 5.19 7.76 -29.80
CA GLY A 622 4.80 9.06 -29.26
C GLY A 622 5.54 10.22 -29.92
N GLN A 623 6.88 10.15 -29.97
CA GLN A 623 7.73 11.22 -30.54
C GLN A 623 8.12 10.98 -32.01
N LYS A 624 7.99 9.75 -32.52
CA LYS A 624 8.31 9.35 -33.91
C LYS A 624 9.73 9.74 -34.33
N VAL A 625 10.70 9.48 -33.45
CA VAL A 625 12.11 9.80 -33.66
C VAL A 625 12.73 8.79 -34.64
N ALA A 626 13.51 9.28 -35.60
CA ALA A 626 14.17 8.42 -36.60
C ALA A 626 15.37 7.63 -36.04
N SER A 627 16.07 8.19 -35.04
CA SER A 627 17.29 7.64 -34.44
C SER A 627 17.09 7.35 -32.94
N VAL A 628 16.19 6.41 -32.62
CA VAL A 628 15.79 6.09 -31.24
C VAL A 628 16.97 5.59 -30.40
N ALA A 629 17.78 4.68 -30.97
CA ALA A 629 18.93 4.12 -30.28
C ALA A 629 19.91 5.23 -29.87
N ASP A 630 20.27 6.12 -30.78
CA ASP A 630 21.17 7.26 -30.51
C ASP A 630 20.64 8.19 -29.40
N ARG A 631 19.31 8.33 -29.26
CA ARG A 631 18.71 9.16 -28.21
C ARG A 631 18.77 8.51 -26.84
N LEU A 632 18.45 7.23 -26.76
CA LEU A 632 18.64 6.46 -25.53
C LEU A 632 20.13 6.47 -25.15
N CYS A 633 21.03 6.28 -26.13
CA CYS A 633 22.47 6.38 -25.90
C CYS A 633 22.84 7.74 -25.32
N ALA A 634 22.46 8.84 -25.97
CA ALA A 634 22.84 10.18 -25.50
C ALA A 634 22.34 10.47 -24.07
N LEU A 635 21.12 10.03 -23.72
CA LEU A 635 20.58 10.18 -22.36
C LEU A 635 21.44 9.41 -21.35
N TYR A 636 21.83 8.18 -21.67
CA TYR A 636 22.58 7.30 -20.77
C TYR A 636 24.13 7.42 -20.90
N GLU A 637 24.66 8.09 -21.94
CA GLU A 637 26.10 8.33 -22.21
C GLU A 637 26.64 9.54 -21.43
N GLU A 638 25.82 10.56 -21.16
CA GLU A 638 26.23 11.68 -20.28
C GLU A 638 26.74 11.18 -18.91
N ILE A 639 26.35 9.97 -18.52
CA ILE A 639 26.65 9.31 -17.24
C ILE A 639 27.99 8.53 -17.25
N GLU A 640 28.60 8.29 -18.42
CA GLU A 640 29.84 7.50 -18.55
C GLU A 640 31.13 8.29 -18.26
N GLN A 641 31.08 9.62 -18.08
CA GLN A 641 32.30 10.44 -17.90
C GLN A 641 33.04 10.25 -16.54
N THR A 642 32.66 9.30 -15.69
CA THR A 642 33.29 9.08 -14.37
C THR A 642 33.74 7.64 -14.05
N GLY A 643 33.93 6.74 -15.02
CA GLY A 643 34.38 5.36 -14.70
C GLY A 643 35.24 4.71 -15.77
N GLU A 644 36.22 3.92 -15.33
CA GLU A 644 37.31 3.32 -16.13
C GLU A 644 36.82 2.44 -17.31
N GLU A 645 37.57 2.54 -18.42
CA GLU A 645 37.44 1.72 -19.62
C GLU A 645 37.80 0.26 -19.33
N GLU A 646 36.83 -0.64 -19.14
CA GLU A 646 36.96 -2.08 -19.49
C GLU A 646 35.66 -2.87 -19.22
N ASN A 647 34.75 -2.91 -20.22
CA ASN A 647 33.97 -4.10 -20.67
C ASN A 647 32.82 -3.68 -21.59
N LYS A 648 32.93 -3.97 -22.90
CA LYS A 648 31.99 -3.52 -23.94
C LYS A 648 30.88 -4.54 -24.21
N HIS A 649 29.74 -4.41 -23.54
CA HIS A 649 28.55 -4.03 -24.30
C HIS A 649 28.48 -2.52 -24.19
N SER A 650 28.87 -1.79 -25.24
CA SER A 650 28.66 -0.34 -25.24
C SER A 650 27.16 -0.13 -25.05
N LEU A 651 26.76 0.83 -24.22
CA LEU A 651 25.38 1.28 -24.08
C LEU A 651 24.68 1.46 -25.45
N ALA A 652 25.46 1.88 -26.46
CA ALA A 652 25.08 1.91 -27.88
C ALA A 652 24.59 0.58 -28.49
N GLY A 653 25.21 -0.54 -28.13
CA GLY A 653 24.78 -1.86 -28.57
C GLY A 653 23.45 -2.25 -27.91
N LEU A 654 23.33 -2.05 -26.60
CA LEU A 654 22.11 -2.36 -25.86
C LEU A 654 20.92 -1.53 -26.35
N ALA A 655 21.09 -0.22 -26.56
CA ALA A 655 20.05 0.64 -27.09
C ALA A 655 19.60 0.20 -28.50
N ALA A 656 20.55 -0.23 -29.35
CA ALA A 656 20.23 -0.76 -30.68
C ALA A 656 19.46 -2.10 -30.60
N ASP A 657 19.84 -2.98 -29.68
CA ASP A 657 19.19 -4.27 -29.46
C ASP A 657 17.75 -4.08 -28.93
N ILE A 658 17.55 -3.17 -27.97
CA ILE A 658 16.22 -2.79 -27.46
C ILE A 658 15.35 -2.25 -28.59
N VAL A 659 15.84 -1.29 -29.37
CA VAL A 659 15.07 -0.69 -30.47
C VAL A 659 14.72 -1.74 -31.52
N THR A 660 15.62 -2.68 -31.79
CA THR A 660 15.38 -3.79 -32.72
C THR A 660 14.29 -4.72 -32.20
N ALA A 661 14.38 -5.13 -30.93
CA ALA A 661 13.38 -6.00 -30.29
C ALA A 661 12.00 -5.35 -30.26
N VAL A 662 11.92 -4.09 -29.80
CA VAL A 662 10.67 -3.31 -29.76
C VAL A 662 10.07 -3.19 -31.16
N THR A 663 10.86 -2.81 -32.16
CA THR A 663 10.35 -2.66 -33.55
C THR A 663 9.82 -3.99 -34.10
N SER A 664 10.38 -5.12 -33.67
CA SER A 664 9.98 -6.45 -34.15
C SER A 664 8.73 -7.02 -33.48
N GLU A 665 8.47 -6.65 -32.22
CA GLU A 665 7.38 -7.22 -31.41
C GLU A 665 6.18 -6.29 -31.22
N LEU A 666 6.36 -4.99 -31.42
CA LEU A 666 5.30 -3.99 -31.33
C LEU A 666 4.21 -4.27 -32.39
N THR A 667 3.00 -4.56 -31.93
CA THR A 667 1.90 -5.00 -32.79
C THR A 667 0.78 -3.98 -32.82
N ALA A 668 0.31 -3.61 -34.02
CA ALA A 668 -0.87 -2.77 -34.20
C ALA A 668 -2.13 -3.63 -34.20
N VAL A 669 -3.13 -3.25 -33.41
CA VAL A 669 -4.39 -3.99 -33.23
C VAL A 669 -5.53 -3.22 -33.90
N GLU A 670 -6.29 -3.90 -34.77
CA GLU A 670 -7.46 -3.30 -35.43
C GLU A 670 -8.64 -3.22 -34.46
N LEU A 671 -9.30 -2.05 -34.41
CA LEU A 671 -10.52 -1.87 -33.63
C LEU A 671 -11.69 -2.61 -34.32
N LEU A 672 -12.31 -3.55 -33.61
CA LEU A 672 -13.35 -4.39 -34.20
C LEU A 672 -14.68 -3.62 -34.34
N PRO A 673 -15.41 -3.72 -35.48
CA PRO A 673 -16.68 -3.03 -35.68
C PRO A 673 -17.74 -3.21 -34.56
N PRO A 674 -17.88 -4.40 -33.93
CA PRO A 674 -18.82 -4.60 -32.82
C PRO A 674 -18.58 -3.68 -31.61
N TRP A 675 -17.38 -3.14 -31.43
CA TRP A 675 -17.06 -2.30 -30.27
C TRP A 675 -17.77 -0.94 -30.28
N THR A 676 -18.35 -0.55 -31.42
CA THR A 676 -19.13 0.68 -31.57
C THR A 676 -20.56 0.57 -31.01
N ILE A 677 -21.05 -0.64 -30.71
CA ILE A 677 -22.44 -0.92 -30.31
C ILE A 677 -22.43 -1.88 -29.11
N LEU A 678 -21.75 -1.50 -28.04
CA LEU A 678 -21.68 -2.27 -26.79
C LEU A 678 -22.69 -1.75 -25.76
N GLU A 679 -23.19 -2.66 -24.91
CA GLU A 679 -23.93 -2.26 -23.70
C GLU A 679 -22.91 -1.74 -22.67
N LEU A 680 -23.10 -0.49 -22.27
CA LEU A 680 -22.29 0.22 -21.28
C LEU A 680 -22.97 0.13 -19.91
N SER A 681 -22.18 -0.03 -18.85
CA SER A 681 -22.70 0.06 -17.48
C SER A 681 -23.08 1.51 -17.12
N ASP A 682 -23.97 1.66 -16.13
CA ASP A 682 -24.28 2.96 -15.52
C ASP A 682 -23.16 3.45 -14.56
N GLU A 683 -22.08 2.69 -14.42
CA GLU A 683 -20.99 2.97 -13.49
C GLU A 683 -20.01 3.99 -14.08
N VAL A 684 -19.89 5.15 -13.43
CA VAL A 684 -18.94 6.20 -13.84
C VAL A 684 -17.58 5.91 -13.22
N LEU A 685 -16.67 5.35 -14.02
CA LEU A 685 -15.28 5.16 -13.59
C LEU A 685 -14.61 6.52 -13.36
N PRO A 686 -13.90 6.71 -12.23
CA PRO A 686 -13.22 7.96 -11.93
C PRO A 686 -12.05 8.20 -12.90
N ALA A 687 -11.86 9.44 -13.33
CA ALA A 687 -10.53 9.91 -13.70
C ALA A 687 -9.77 10.12 -12.37
N LEU A 688 -8.64 9.43 -12.17
CA LEU A 688 -7.83 9.41 -10.93
C LEU A 688 -8.05 10.65 -10.00
N PRO A 689 -8.75 10.51 -8.85
CA PRO A 689 -8.98 11.58 -7.87
C PRO A 689 -7.88 11.64 -6.77
N LEU A 690 -7.94 12.70 -5.94
CA LEU A 690 -6.89 13.32 -5.09
C LEU A 690 -5.85 12.40 -4.41
N ASP A 691 -4.60 12.91 -4.48
CA ASP A 691 -3.35 12.35 -3.95
C ASP A 691 -3.41 12.01 -2.46
N ARG A 692 -3.17 10.75 -2.14
CA ARG A 692 -3.18 10.22 -0.80
C ARG A 692 -1.80 9.57 -0.57
N LEU A 693 -1.20 9.72 0.62
CA LEU A 693 0.24 9.50 0.81
C LEU A 693 0.67 8.05 0.56
N VAL A 694 1.79 7.92 -0.17
CA VAL A 694 2.62 6.71 -0.25
C VAL A 694 3.85 6.96 0.62
N GLY A 695 4.04 6.14 1.66
CA GLY A 695 5.26 6.15 2.46
C GLY A 695 6.42 5.65 1.61
N ALA A 696 7.54 6.37 1.61
CA ALA A 696 8.78 5.87 1.05
C ALA A 696 9.23 4.66 1.87
N GLU A 697 9.30 3.50 1.24
CA GLU A 697 10.15 2.41 1.72
C GLU A 697 11.59 2.93 1.73
N GLU A 698 12.28 2.80 2.87
CA GLU A 698 13.72 3.05 2.95
C GLU A 698 14.45 1.97 2.15
N GLU A 699 14.67 2.25 0.86
CA GLU A 699 15.75 1.64 0.08
C GLU A 699 17.10 2.16 0.62
N ASP A 700 17.68 1.48 1.61
CA ASP A 700 19.11 1.16 1.68
C ASP A 700 19.44 0.42 3.00
N GLU A 701 19.27 -0.91 2.99
CA GLU A 701 20.22 -1.83 3.62
C GLU A 701 20.12 -3.22 2.92
N VAL A 702 20.39 -3.25 1.61
CA VAL A 702 20.68 -4.48 0.88
C VAL A 702 22.12 -4.44 0.38
N LEU A 703 23.05 -4.72 1.28
CA LEU A 703 24.34 -5.32 0.94
C LEU A 703 24.75 -6.28 2.07
N SER A 704 24.04 -7.41 2.17
CA SER A 704 24.68 -8.70 2.46
C SER A 704 23.75 -9.85 2.12
N ASP A 705 24.21 -10.65 1.15
CA ASP A 705 23.85 -12.03 0.84
C ASP A 705 22.47 -12.33 0.23
N ALA A 706 22.45 -12.25 -1.09
CA ALA A 706 21.57 -13.04 -1.94
C ALA A 706 21.94 -14.53 -1.85
N SER A 707 21.03 -15.33 -1.27
CA SER A 707 20.69 -16.65 -1.80
C SER A 707 19.36 -17.11 -1.21
N THR A 708 18.24 -16.70 -1.80
CA THR A 708 16.94 -17.36 -1.62
C THR A 708 16.40 -17.78 -2.98
N VAL A 709 16.38 -19.10 -3.14
CA VAL A 709 15.55 -19.81 -4.11
C VAL A 709 14.08 -19.50 -3.79
N GLU A 710 13.31 -19.23 -4.84
CA GLU A 710 11.86 -18.99 -4.81
C GLU A 710 11.12 -20.04 -3.98
N GLY A 711 10.36 -19.56 -2.99
CA GLY A 711 9.48 -20.36 -2.14
C GLY A 711 8.65 -19.44 -1.26
N GLU A 712 7.37 -19.32 -1.61
CA GLU A 712 6.27 -18.62 -0.92
C GLU A 712 6.57 -18.12 0.50
N GLU A 713 6.66 -16.79 0.64
CA GLU A 713 7.11 -16.11 1.85
C GLU A 713 6.18 -16.33 3.05
N GLY A 714 6.74 -16.95 4.09
CA GLY A 714 6.19 -16.98 5.43
C GLY A 714 6.49 -15.69 6.19
N VAL A 715 5.68 -15.44 7.23
CA VAL A 715 5.64 -14.23 8.05
C VAL A 715 6.84 -14.09 9.01
N GLY A 716 7.73 -13.14 8.74
CA GLY A 716 8.87 -12.68 9.57
C GLY A 716 8.61 -12.47 11.07
N ALA A 717 9.34 -13.16 11.94
CA ALA A 717 9.53 -12.78 13.34
C ALA A 717 11.01 -12.46 13.60
N GLU A 718 11.32 -11.52 14.49
CA GLU A 718 12.70 -11.10 14.81
C GLU A 718 13.00 -11.36 16.29
N SER A 719 13.98 -12.22 16.59
CA SER A 719 14.54 -12.38 17.94
C SER A 719 15.89 -11.67 18.03
N GLY A 720 15.84 -10.41 18.47
CA GLY A 720 17.04 -9.66 18.82
C GLY A 720 16.88 -8.69 19.97
N LYS A 721 15.65 -8.34 20.39
CA LYS A 721 15.44 -7.23 21.31
C LYS A 721 14.30 -7.46 22.30
N TRP A 722 14.44 -8.44 23.19
CA TRP A 722 13.52 -8.60 24.33
C TRP A 722 13.37 -7.30 25.15
N HIS A 723 14.42 -6.45 25.16
CA HIS A 723 14.40 -5.13 25.78
C HIS A 723 13.49 -4.14 25.03
N LYS A 724 13.41 -4.18 23.70
CA LYS A 724 12.48 -3.37 22.90
C LYS A 724 11.04 -3.80 23.20
N ALA A 725 10.78 -5.10 23.18
CA ALA A 725 9.49 -5.67 23.58
C ALA A 725 9.12 -5.31 25.04
N ALA A 726 10.06 -5.40 25.97
CA ALA A 726 9.85 -5.02 27.37
C ALA A 726 9.61 -3.51 27.52
N TRP A 727 10.30 -2.66 26.78
CA TRP A 727 10.06 -1.21 26.76
C TRP A 727 8.71 -0.87 26.14
N GLN A 728 8.33 -1.53 25.06
CA GLN A 728 7.00 -1.41 24.43
C GLN A 728 5.86 -1.81 25.38
N LEU A 729 6.09 -2.79 26.27
CA LEU A 729 5.12 -3.22 27.29
C LEU A 729 5.14 -2.37 28.58
N MET A 730 6.26 -1.73 28.91
CA MET A 730 6.39 -0.88 30.11
C MET A 730 6.00 0.58 29.85
N PHE A 731 6.06 1.03 28.60
CA PHE A 731 5.82 2.42 28.18
C PHE A 731 4.78 2.48 27.06
N ASN A 732 3.59 1.96 27.32
CA ASN A 732 2.54 1.83 26.30
C ASN A 732 2.18 3.17 25.64
N GLU A 733 2.24 4.27 26.40
CA GLU A 733 1.95 5.62 25.93
C GLU A 733 3.03 6.15 24.96
N ALA A 734 4.29 5.72 25.14
CA ALA A 734 5.42 6.17 24.31
C ALA A 734 5.49 5.41 22.98
N TYR A 735 5.05 4.15 22.97
CA TYR A 735 5.05 3.28 21.79
C TYR A 735 3.68 3.10 21.15
N LYS A 736 2.64 3.74 21.71
CA LYS A 736 1.23 3.60 21.30
C LYS A 736 0.79 2.13 21.20
N THR A 737 1.23 1.30 22.14
CA THR A 737 0.88 -0.11 22.18
C THR A 737 -0.48 -0.28 22.87
N GLU A 738 -1.35 -1.09 22.27
CA GLU A 738 -2.67 -1.40 22.81
C GLU A 738 -2.80 -2.91 23.05
N THR A 739 -3.50 -3.29 24.12
CA THR A 739 -3.82 -4.71 24.35
C THR A 739 -5.04 -5.07 23.52
N ALA A 740 -4.83 -5.87 22.47
CA ALA A 740 -5.89 -6.35 21.59
C ALA A 740 -6.06 -7.87 21.70
N ILE A 741 -7.30 -8.34 21.58
CA ILE A 741 -7.64 -9.76 21.60
C ILE A 741 -7.66 -10.25 20.14
N ARG A 742 -6.69 -11.11 19.76
CA ARG A 742 -6.51 -11.60 18.37
C ARG A 742 -6.48 -10.48 17.31
N PRO A 743 -5.55 -9.51 17.42
CA PRO A 743 -5.41 -8.40 16.45
C PRO A 743 -5.07 -8.89 15.03
N ASP A 744 -4.61 -10.13 14.91
CA ASP A 744 -4.36 -10.82 13.64
C ASP A 744 -5.64 -10.96 12.79
N LEU A 745 -6.82 -11.06 13.42
CA LEU A 745 -8.08 -11.31 12.69
C LEU A 745 -8.83 -10.02 12.33
N HIS A 746 -9.64 -10.07 11.26
CA HIS A 746 -10.49 -8.94 10.83
C HIS A 746 -11.90 -8.97 11.44
N GLU A 747 -12.25 -10.05 12.16
CA GLU A 747 -13.57 -10.23 12.79
C GLU A 747 -13.56 -9.70 14.23
N ASN A 748 -14.71 -9.20 14.71
CA ASN A 748 -14.87 -8.80 16.10
C ASN A 748 -14.76 -10.01 17.04
N THR A 749 -13.83 -9.94 18.00
CA THR A 749 -13.62 -10.96 19.01
C THR A 749 -14.09 -10.50 20.39
N TYR A 750 -14.52 -11.46 21.21
CA TYR A 750 -15.03 -11.23 22.55
C TYR A 750 -14.40 -12.22 23.52
N VAL A 751 -14.24 -11.81 24.78
CA VAL A 751 -13.90 -12.72 25.88
C VAL A 751 -15.15 -12.97 26.70
N ILE A 752 -15.51 -14.24 26.85
CA ILE A 752 -16.67 -14.71 27.63
C ILE A 752 -16.23 -15.73 28.67
N LYS A 753 -17.05 -15.98 29.69
CA LYS A 753 -16.70 -16.89 30.81
C LYS A 753 -17.50 -18.17 30.74
N VAL A 754 -16.91 -19.30 31.12
CA VAL A 754 -17.63 -20.57 31.25
C VAL A 754 -18.58 -20.50 32.44
N GLY A 755 -19.89 -20.59 32.20
CA GLY A 755 -20.93 -20.67 33.23
C GLY A 755 -21.23 -22.10 33.66
N GLU A 756 -21.29 -23.03 32.69
CA GLU A 756 -21.51 -24.46 32.93
C GLU A 756 -20.70 -25.27 31.92
N ASN A 757 -20.13 -26.39 32.34
CA ASN A 757 -19.57 -27.41 31.46
C ASN A 757 -20.02 -28.79 31.97
N ARG A 758 -21.01 -29.38 31.30
CA ARG A 758 -21.68 -30.60 31.75
C ARG A 758 -21.73 -31.65 30.65
N ARG A 759 -21.27 -32.86 30.97
CA ARG A 759 -21.44 -34.02 30.10
C ARG A 759 -22.90 -34.46 30.07
N LEU A 760 -23.46 -34.63 28.87
CA LEU A 760 -24.83 -35.10 28.63
C LEU A 760 -24.94 -36.62 28.48
N THR A 761 -23.84 -37.29 28.10
CA THR A 761 -23.81 -38.75 27.99
C THR A 761 -23.29 -39.41 29.27
N PRO A 762 -23.72 -40.64 29.61
CA PRO A 762 -23.20 -41.35 30.78
C PRO A 762 -21.70 -41.65 30.68
N ASP A 763 -21.00 -41.72 31.82
CA ASP A 763 -19.55 -41.97 31.87
C ASP A 763 -19.13 -43.30 31.24
N ALA A 764 -20.00 -44.32 31.31
CA ALA A 764 -19.77 -45.62 30.71
C ALA A 764 -19.94 -45.64 29.17
N TYR A 765 -20.35 -44.52 28.56
CA TYR A 765 -20.56 -44.42 27.12
C TYR A 765 -19.29 -43.98 26.39
N ASP A 766 -19.06 -44.57 25.21
CA ASP A 766 -17.87 -44.34 24.38
C ASP A 766 -17.82 -42.93 23.76
N ARG A 767 -18.97 -42.27 23.62
CA ARG A 767 -19.08 -40.95 23.01
C ARG A 767 -19.34 -39.87 24.06
N ASN A 768 -18.40 -38.95 24.23
CA ASN A 768 -18.53 -37.85 25.19
C ASN A 768 -19.21 -36.65 24.52
N VAL A 769 -20.42 -36.29 24.94
CA VAL A 769 -21.15 -35.12 24.44
C VAL A 769 -21.36 -34.16 25.60
N PHE A 770 -21.08 -32.88 25.39
CA PHE A 770 -21.10 -31.84 26.41
C PHE A 770 -22.06 -30.72 26.06
N HIS A 771 -22.76 -30.24 27.08
CA HIS A 771 -23.42 -28.95 27.12
C HIS A 771 -22.46 -27.95 27.76
N ILE A 772 -22.20 -26.84 27.09
CA ILE A 772 -21.38 -25.77 27.65
C ILE A 772 -22.17 -24.49 27.58
N GLU A 773 -22.28 -23.78 28.71
CA GLU A 773 -22.86 -22.46 28.78
C GLU A 773 -21.76 -21.44 29.00
N PHE A 774 -21.82 -20.33 28.27
CA PHE A 774 -20.94 -19.19 28.48
C PHE A 774 -21.74 -17.97 28.90
N ASP A 775 -21.28 -17.32 29.97
CA ASP A 775 -21.80 -16.04 30.46
C ASP A 775 -21.25 -14.89 29.60
N THR A 776 -22.17 -14.10 29.07
CA THR A 776 -21.91 -12.94 28.22
C THR A 776 -22.29 -11.62 28.92
N THR A 777 -22.54 -11.61 30.24
CA THR A 777 -22.97 -10.41 30.99
C THR A 777 -21.94 -9.29 30.93
N ASP A 778 -20.66 -9.63 31.07
CA ASP A 778 -19.54 -8.68 31.04
C ASP A 778 -19.06 -8.38 29.60
N SER A 779 -19.71 -8.96 28.58
CA SER A 779 -19.34 -8.77 27.17
C SER A 779 -20.46 -8.06 26.41
N ASN A 780 -20.09 -7.35 25.34
CA ASN A 780 -21.05 -6.75 24.40
C ASN A 780 -21.48 -7.75 23.31
N LEU A 781 -21.29 -9.05 23.52
CA LEU A 781 -21.57 -10.08 22.51
C LEU A 781 -23.08 -10.17 22.26
N LYS A 782 -23.46 -9.94 21.00
CA LYS A 782 -24.81 -10.16 20.48
C LYS A 782 -24.75 -11.18 19.35
N TYR A 783 -25.72 -12.08 19.32
CA TYR A 783 -25.84 -13.11 18.29
C TYR A 783 -27.30 -13.27 17.89
N GLU A 784 -27.49 -13.63 16.64
CA GLU A 784 -28.82 -13.94 16.11
C GLU A 784 -29.07 -15.44 16.11
N LEU A 785 -30.34 -15.81 16.01
CA LEU A 785 -30.74 -17.19 15.83
C LEU A 785 -30.03 -17.78 14.61
N GLY A 786 -29.46 -18.98 14.74
CA GLY A 786 -28.78 -19.67 13.64
C GLY A 786 -27.29 -19.41 13.54
N ASP A 787 -26.78 -18.34 14.16
CA ASP A 787 -25.35 -18.01 14.09
C ASP A 787 -24.48 -19.11 14.73
N ALA A 788 -23.21 -19.13 14.32
CA ALA A 788 -22.20 -20.00 14.90
C ALA A 788 -21.24 -19.21 15.79
N LEU A 789 -20.87 -19.79 16.93
CA LEU A 789 -19.83 -19.28 17.81
C LEU A 789 -18.48 -19.80 17.33
N GLY A 790 -17.61 -18.92 16.85
CA GLY A 790 -16.21 -19.22 16.54
C GLY A 790 -15.41 -19.30 17.82
N VAL A 791 -15.01 -20.49 18.24
CA VAL A 791 -14.17 -20.69 19.43
C VAL A 791 -12.70 -20.69 19.03
N HIS A 792 -11.91 -19.82 19.65
CA HIS A 792 -10.46 -19.77 19.46
C HIS A 792 -9.79 -20.72 20.47
N GLY A 793 -9.76 -22.01 20.13
CA GLY A 793 -9.18 -23.04 20.99
C GLY A 793 -7.67 -22.92 21.14
N HIS A 794 -7.14 -23.26 22.32
CA HIS A 794 -5.70 -23.31 22.58
C HIS A 794 -5.15 -24.73 22.47
N ASN A 795 -3.87 -24.85 22.15
CA ASN A 795 -3.14 -26.10 22.31
C ASN A 795 -3.04 -26.47 23.80
N ASP A 796 -2.94 -27.77 24.08
CA ASP A 796 -2.78 -28.25 25.44
C ASP A 796 -1.47 -27.74 26.05
N TYR A 797 -1.57 -27.08 27.20
CA TYR A 797 -0.44 -26.40 27.82
C TYR A 797 0.67 -27.36 28.26
N ALA A 798 0.33 -28.59 28.65
CA ALA A 798 1.33 -29.60 29.00
C ALA A 798 2.08 -30.07 27.74
N ASP A 799 1.35 -30.35 26.66
CA ASP A 799 1.94 -30.80 25.40
C ASP A 799 2.88 -29.71 24.81
N VAL A 800 2.49 -28.42 24.90
CA VAL A 800 3.36 -27.29 24.50
C VAL A 800 4.62 -27.20 25.36
N GLN A 801 4.49 -27.33 26.69
CA GLN A 801 5.64 -27.26 27.59
C GLN A 801 6.64 -28.39 27.30
N ASP A 802 6.14 -29.60 27.03
CA ASP A 802 6.94 -30.76 26.66
C ASP A 802 7.66 -30.57 25.32
N PHE A 803 6.98 -29.97 24.33
CA PHE A 803 7.59 -29.61 23.06
C PHE A 803 8.69 -28.56 23.23
N LEU A 804 8.44 -27.46 23.93
CA LEU A 804 9.44 -26.39 24.14
C LEU A 804 10.68 -26.90 24.87
N THR A 805 10.47 -27.74 25.90
CA THR A 805 11.57 -28.38 26.65
C THR A 805 12.41 -29.27 25.74
N TRP A 806 11.77 -30.08 24.89
CA TRP A 806 12.47 -30.94 23.94
C TRP A 806 13.20 -30.14 22.85
N TYR A 807 12.57 -29.11 22.29
CA TYR A 807 13.15 -28.29 21.22
C TYR A 807 14.31 -27.42 21.73
N GLY A 808 14.32 -27.12 23.03
CA GLY A 808 15.33 -26.31 23.71
C GLY A 808 14.99 -24.82 23.74
N LEU A 809 13.71 -24.48 23.83
CA LEU A 809 13.20 -23.11 23.87
C LEU A 809 12.73 -22.76 25.28
N ASN A 810 12.99 -21.53 25.71
CA ASN A 810 12.45 -21.01 26.96
C ASN A 810 11.09 -20.33 26.70
N GLY A 811 10.03 -20.88 27.28
CA GLY A 811 8.67 -20.36 27.09
C GLY A 811 8.47 -18.91 27.55
N ASN A 812 9.33 -18.39 28.43
CA ASN A 812 9.26 -17.01 28.92
C ASN A 812 9.96 -16.00 28.01
N ASP A 813 10.69 -16.46 27.00
CA ASP A 813 11.32 -15.55 26.04
C ASP A 813 10.23 -14.81 25.25
N VAL A 814 10.50 -13.57 24.88
CA VAL A 814 9.55 -12.70 24.18
C VAL A 814 9.96 -12.59 22.72
N VAL A 815 9.01 -12.83 21.83
CA VAL A 815 9.17 -12.76 20.38
C VAL A 815 8.24 -11.71 19.79
N SER A 816 8.73 -11.06 18.75
CA SER A 816 7.99 -10.05 17.99
C SER A 816 7.62 -10.63 16.63
N VAL A 817 6.32 -10.70 16.34
CA VAL A 817 5.76 -11.25 15.10
C VAL A 817 5.16 -10.10 14.32
N LYS A 818 5.68 -9.82 13.12
CA LYS A 818 5.17 -8.74 12.26
C LYS A 818 4.00 -9.26 11.43
N HIS A 819 2.85 -8.60 11.49
CA HIS A 819 1.71 -8.93 10.62
C HIS A 819 1.81 -8.13 9.31
N ALA A 820 2.23 -8.79 8.24
CA ALA A 820 2.49 -8.17 6.93
C ALA A 820 1.27 -7.44 6.33
N GLU A 821 0.05 -7.94 6.56
CA GLU A 821 -1.18 -7.36 5.99
C GLU A 821 -1.68 -6.08 6.70
N LYS A 822 -1.27 -5.85 7.95
CA LYS A 822 -1.75 -4.72 8.78
C LYS A 822 -0.65 -3.74 9.19
N GLY A 823 0.62 -4.07 8.93
CA GLY A 823 1.77 -3.29 9.40
C GLY A 823 1.90 -3.25 10.93
N THR A 824 1.18 -4.09 11.66
CA THR A 824 1.19 -4.14 13.13
C THR A 824 2.16 -5.21 13.64
N GLU A 825 3.00 -4.84 14.60
CA GLU A 825 3.94 -5.74 15.27
C GLU A 825 3.30 -6.30 16.55
N GLU A 826 3.18 -7.62 16.68
CA GLU A 826 2.63 -8.28 17.85
C GLU A 826 3.73 -8.88 18.74
N VAL A 827 3.71 -8.54 20.01
CA VAL A 827 4.70 -8.99 21.01
C VAL A 827 4.07 -10.03 21.93
N ARG A 828 4.63 -11.25 21.98
CA ARG A 828 4.16 -12.34 22.85
C ARG A 828 5.31 -13.18 23.39
N THR A 829 5.03 -13.95 24.45
CA THR A 829 5.96 -14.98 24.91
C THR A 829 5.98 -16.17 23.94
N VAL A 830 7.10 -16.89 23.87
CA VAL A 830 7.22 -18.14 23.10
C VAL A 830 6.13 -19.13 23.55
N PHE A 831 5.86 -19.23 24.84
CA PHE A 831 4.77 -20.08 25.34
C PHE A 831 3.40 -19.67 24.77
N GLN A 832 3.08 -18.37 24.74
CA GLN A 832 1.83 -17.87 24.15
C GLN A 832 1.77 -18.12 22.64
N LEU A 833 2.90 -17.95 21.92
CA LEU A 833 2.97 -18.21 20.48
C LEU A 833 2.58 -19.66 20.14
N PHE A 834 3.18 -20.65 20.83
CA PHE A 834 2.91 -22.06 20.59
C PHE A 834 1.59 -22.56 21.21
N SER A 835 1.07 -21.89 22.24
CA SER A 835 -0.18 -22.30 22.88
C SER A 835 -1.43 -21.68 22.26
N GLN A 836 -1.35 -20.46 21.72
CA GLN A 836 -2.51 -19.68 21.28
C GLN A 836 -2.51 -19.34 19.79
N THR A 837 -1.35 -19.35 19.13
CA THR A 837 -1.21 -18.87 17.75
C THR A 837 -0.88 -19.99 16.78
N LEU A 838 0.17 -20.79 17.00
CA LEU A 838 0.65 -21.79 16.05
C LEU A 838 -0.04 -23.15 16.21
N ASP A 839 -0.48 -23.76 15.11
CA ASP A 839 -1.11 -25.08 15.09
C ASP A 839 -0.07 -26.22 15.08
N ILE A 840 0.84 -26.23 16.06
CA ILE A 840 1.98 -27.18 16.14
C ILE A 840 1.53 -28.66 16.22
N PHE A 841 0.35 -28.93 16.75
CA PHE A 841 -0.25 -30.27 16.79
C PHE A 841 -1.26 -30.52 15.65
N GLY A 842 -1.36 -29.59 14.71
CA GLY A 842 -2.16 -29.69 13.50
C GLY A 842 -1.47 -30.46 12.40
N ARG A 843 -2.13 -30.53 11.25
CA ARG A 843 -1.67 -31.29 10.08
C ARG A 843 -0.76 -30.43 9.19
N PRO A 844 0.49 -30.84 8.92
CA PRO A 844 1.41 -30.11 8.05
C PRO A 844 0.97 -30.16 6.58
N SER A 845 1.10 -29.02 5.91
CA SER A 845 0.88 -28.88 4.46
C SER A 845 2.13 -29.31 3.67
N LYS A 846 2.00 -29.55 2.37
CA LYS A 846 3.18 -29.83 1.51
C LYS A 846 4.23 -28.72 1.58
N LYS A 847 3.79 -27.46 1.63
CA LYS A 847 4.64 -26.27 1.77
C LYS A 847 5.53 -26.33 3.01
N PHE A 848 5.02 -26.88 4.13
CA PHE A 848 5.82 -27.03 5.34
C PHE A 848 6.97 -28.05 5.18
N TYR A 849 6.76 -29.16 4.47
CA TYR A 849 7.82 -30.14 4.23
C TYR A 849 8.94 -29.54 3.37
N GLU A 850 8.59 -28.76 2.36
CA GLU A 850 9.52 -28.03 1.49
C GLU A 850 10.32 -26.99 2.29
N ALA A 851 9.63 -26.14 3.06
CA ALA A 851 10.28 -25.16 3.92
C ALA A 851 11.19 -25.80 4.96
N LEU A 852 10.75 -26.90 5.60
CA LEU A 852 11.55 -27.63 6.59
C LEU A 852 12.82 -28.24 5.97
N ALA A 853 12.76 -28.69 4.72
CA ALA A 853 13.92 -29.26 4.02
C ALA A 853 15.06 -28.24 3.82
N ALA A 854 14.75 -26.93 3.75
CA ALA A 854 15.76 -25.88 3.67
C ALA A 854 16.62 -25.79 4.95
N TYR A 855 16.08 -26.19 6.09
CA TYR A 855 16.77 -26.16 7.39
C TYR A 855 17.48 -27.48 7.75
N ALA A 856 17.32 -28.53 6.94
CA ALA A 856 17.92 -29.83 7.19
C ALA A 856 19.44 -29.81 6.94
N THR A 857 20.22 -30.07 7.98
CA THR A 857 21.69 -30.14 7.91
C THR A 857 22.22 -31.51 7.46
N ASP A 858 21.46 -32.59 7.63
CA ASP A 858 21.77 -33.90 7.06
C ASP A 858 21.23 -34.01 5.62
N PRO A 859 22.09 -34.20 4.60
CA PRO A 859 21.66 -34.38 3.22
C PRO A 859 20.63 -35.49 3.02
N LYS A 860 20.68 -36.58 3.82
CA LYS A 860 19.73 -37.69 3.70
C LYS A 860 18.33 -37.32 4.19
N GLU A 861 18.25 -36.55 5.28
CA GLU A 861 16.99 -36.04 5.79
C GLU A 861 16.38 -35.02 4.83
N LYS A 862 17.21 -34.16 4.23
CA LYS A 862 16.80 -33.20 3.20
C LYS A 862 16.22 -33.91 1.96
N GLU A 863 16.92 -34.91 1.43
CA GLU A 863 16.43 -35.71 0.30
C GLU A 863 15.12 -36.43 0.64
N HIS A 864 15.00 -36.98 1.85
CA HIS A 864 13.77 -37.66 2.29
C HIS A 864 12.58 -36.70 2.42
N LEU A 865 12.78 -35.49 2.96
CA LEU A 865 11.74 -34.46 3.02
C LEU A 865 11.24 -34.05 1.63
N LEU A 866 12.15 -33.85 0.67
CA LEU A 866 11.81 -33.51 -0.72
C LEU A 866 11.17 -34.69 -1.46
N PHE A 867 11.60 -35.92 -1.19
CA PHE A 867 10.99 -37.13 -1.74
C PHE A 867 9.52 -37.25 -1.32
N LEU A 868 9.19 -37.00 -0.04
CA LEU A 868 7.82 -37.10 0.47
C LEU A 868 6.84 -36.18 -0.26
N ILE A 869 7.28 -35.05 -0.81
CA ILE A 869 6.40 -34.13 -1.57
C ILE A 869 6.44 -34.35 -3.08
N SER A 870 7.35 -35.19 -3.58
CA SER A 870 7.49 -35.51 -5.01
C SER A 870 6.34 -36.39 -5.52
N PRO A 871 6.18 -36.53 -6.86
CA PRO A 871 5.24 -37.47 -7.44
C PRO A 871 5.44 -38.92 -6.97
N GLU A 872 6.69 -39.34 -6.77
CA GLU A 872 7.08 -40.68 -6.33
C GLU A 872 6.74 -40.93 -4.85
N GLY A 873 6.87 -39.93 -3.98
CA GLY A 873 6.52 -40.02 -2.55
C GLY A 873 5.03 -39.80 -2.23
N LYS A 874 4.16 -39.66 -3.23
CA LYS A 874 2.73 -39.36 -3.05
C LYS A 874 2.00 -40.36 -2.16
N GLU A 875 2.33 -41.65 -2.25
CA GLU A 875 1.71 -42.69 -1.42
C GLU A 875 2.15 -42.58 0.05
N ASP A 876 3.42 -42.28 0.30
CA ASP A 876 3.97 -42.11 1.64
C ASP A 876 3.42 -40.83 2.31
N PHE A 877 3.29 -39.73 1.56
CA PHE A 877 2.62 -38.53 2.04
C PHE A 877 1.15 -38.80 2.38
N LYS A 878 0.43 -39.52 1.51
CA LYS A 878 -0.97 -39.89 1.78
C LYS A 878 -1.07 -40.76 3.05
N LYS A 879 -0.15 -41.71 3.24
CA LYS A 879 -0.12 -42.52 4.45
C LYS A 879 0.08 -41.66 5.71
N ARG A 880 0.98 -40.68 5.68
CA ARG A 880 1.19 -39.74 6.81
C ARG A 880 -0.05 -38.90 7.11
N VAL A 881 -0.76 -38.48 6.07
CA VAL A 881 -2.05 -37.81 6.19
C VAL A 881 -3.09 -38.72 6.87
N ASP A 882 -3.20 -39.96 6.42
CA ASP A 882 -4.13 -40.95 6.97
C ASP A 882 -3.75 -41.33 8.42
N GLU A 883 -2.46 -41.30 8.75
CA GLU A 883 -1.93 -41.50 10.11
C GLU A 883 -1.99 -40.24 10.99
N THR A 884 -2.49 -39.12 10.48
CA THR A 884 -2.61 -37.84 11.19
C THR A 884 -1.29 -37.36 11.79
N THR A 885 -0.20 -37.45 11.02
CA THR A 885 1.11 -36.88 11.38
C THR A 885 0.98 -35.37 11.58
N THR A 886 1.61 -34.85 12.64
CA THR A 886 1.58 -33.43 13.01
C THR A 886 2.89 -32.70 12.71
N TYR A 887 2.90 -31.37 12.78
CA TYR A 887 4.15 -30.58 12.66
C TYR A 887 5.19 -31.02 13.71
N GLU A 888 4.74 -31.23 14.96
CA GLU A 888 5.58 -31.76 16.03
C GLU A 888 6.23 -33.11 15.68
N ASP A 889 5.46 -34.05 15.14
CA ASP A 889 5.97 -35.37 14.77
C ASP A 889 7.08 -35.27 13.70
N LEU A 890 6.91 -34.38 12.72
CA LEU A 890 7.93 -34.16 11.69
C LEU A 890 9.20 -33.54 12.25
N LEU A 891 9.09 -32.54 13.11
CA LEU A 891 10.26 -31.94 13.75
C LEU A 891 11.02 -32.97 14.61
N ARG A 892 10.29 -33.90 15.25
CA ARG A 892 10.89 -35.00 16.03
C ARG A 892 11.52 -36.08 15.15
N GLU A 893 11.00 -36.30 13.94
CA GLU A 893 11.53 -37.27 12.98
C GLU A 893 12.78 -36.75 12.27
N PHE A 894 12.76 -35.50 11.80
CA PHE A 894 13.83 -34.86 11.04
C PHE A 894 14.69 -33.97 11.93
N THR A 895 15.44 -34.60 12.84
CA THR A 895 16.17 -33.89 13.91
C THR A 895 17.29 -32.98 13.41
N SER A 896 17.77 -33.17 12.17
CA SER A 896 18.77 -32.29 11.55
C SER A 896 18.18 -30.98 11.03
N ALA A 897 16.85 -30.93 10.85
CA ALA A 897 16.09 -29.75 10.43
C ALA A 897 15.57 -29.00 11.64
N LYS A 898 16.35 -28.01 12.10
CA LYS A 898 16.04 -27.25 13.33
C LYS A 898 15.90 -25.74 13.08
N PRO A 899 14.77 -25.28 12.51
CA PRO A 899 14.48 -23.85 12.34
C PRO A 899 14.47 -23.09 13.67
N SER A 900 14.75 -21.77 13.62
CA SER A 900 14.60 -20.88 14.79
C SER A 900 13.13 -20.67 15.15
N VAL A 901 12.83 -20.09 16.33
CA VAL A 901 11.44 -19.81 16.74
C VAL A 901 10.74 -18.90 15.73
N GLU A 902 11.50 -17.97 15.18
CA GLU A 902 11.03 -17.02 14.21
C GLU A 902 10.67 -17.72 12.91
N ALA A 903 11.56 -18.57 12.42
CA ALA A 903 11.32 -19.41 11.24
C ALA A 903 10.09 -20.30 11.45
N LEU A 904 9.95 -20.93 12.63
CA LEU A 904 8.79 -21.74 12.98
C LEU A 904 7.47 -20.94 12.96
N ALA A 905 7.50 -19.67 13.41
CA ALA A 905 6.33 -18.79 13.36
C ALA A 905 5.86 -18.49 11.93
N GLN A 906 6.77 -18.55 10.95
CA GLN A 906 6.48 -18.28 9.54
C GLN A 906 5.93 -19.51 8.81
N ILE A 907 6.49 -20.68 9.11
CA ILE A 907 6.26 -21.90 8.34
C ILE A 907 5.13 -22.79 8.93
N ILE A 908 4.80 -22.62 10.22
CA ILE A 908 3.69 -23.33 10.87
C ILE A 908 2.41 -22.50 10.72
N ALA A 909 1.34 -23.14 10.27
CA ALA A 909 0.05 -22.46 10.09
C ALA A 909 -0.55 -22.01 11.43
N PRO A 910 -1.28 -20.87 11.46
CA PRO A 910 -1.95 -20.42 12.67
C PRO A 910 -3.21 -21.24 12.99
N ILE A 911 -3.57 -21.31 14.27
CA ILE A 911 -4.79 -21.94 14.77
C ILE A 911 -6.00 -21.14 14.26
N LYS A 912 -6.84 -21.82 13.47
CA LYS A 912 -8.10 -21.27 12.95
C LYS A 912 -9.22 -21.42 13.98
N PRO A 913 -10.15 -20.45 14.11
CA PRO A 913 -11.32 -20.60 14.97
C PRO A 913 -12.20 -21.76 14.51
N ARG A 914 -12.73 -22.53 15.47
CA ARG A 914 -13.69 -23.59 15.19
C ARG A 914 -15.11 -23.07 15.42
N HIS A 915 -15.90 -23.07 14.36
CA HIS A 915 -17.30 -22.66 14.41
C HIS A 915 -18.19 -23.79 14.95
N TYR A 916 -18.97 -23.49 15.98
CA TYR A 916 -20.00 -24.37 16.53
C TYR A 916 -21.36 -23.69 16.43
N SER A 917 -22.37 -24.38 15.91
CA SER A 917 -23.74 -23.85 15.88
C SER A 917 -24.23 -23.57 17.31
N ILE A 918 -24.81 -22.38 17.52
CA ILE A 918 -25.27 -21.96 18.84
C ILE A 918 -26.54 -22.74 19.22
N ALA A 919 -26.58 -23.25 20.46
CA ALA A 919 -27.64 -24.12 20.98
C ALA A 919 -28.70 -23.41 21.85
N SER A 920 -28.68 -22.07 21.87
CA SER A 920 -29.58 -21.24 22.65
C SER A 920 -30.14 -20.08 21.82
N SER A 921 -31.35 -19.61 22.15
CA SER A 921 -31.84 -18.32 21.69
C SER A 921 -31.38 -17.20 22.63
N GLN A 922 -30.81 -16.13 22.08
CA GLN A 922 -30.44 -14.95 22.90
C GLN A 922 -31.67 -14.28 23.53
N LYS A 923 -32.86 -14.38 22.92
CA LYS A 923 -34.09 -13.84 23.51
C LYS A 923 -34.56 -14.63 24.73
N MET A 924 -34.21 -15.91 24.81
CA MET A 924 -34.50 -16.74 25.98
C MET A 924 -33.41 -16.57 27.04
N PHE A 925 -32.15 -16.47 26.61
CA PHE A 925 -30.98 -16.34 27.46
C PHE A 925 -30.21 -15.06 27.12
N ASN A 926 -30.67 -13.93 27.66
CA ASN A 926 -30.15 -12.60 27.31
C ASN A 926 -28.62 -12.43 27.44
N ASN A 927 -28.05 -13.09 28.45
CA ASN A 927 -26.64 -12.99 28.80
C ASN A 927 -25.93 -14.35 28.78
N ALA A 928 -26.43 -15.33 28.02
CA ALA A 928 -25.75 -16.60 27.87
C ALA A 928 -25.78 -17.12 26.44
N VAL A 929 -24.72 -17.82 26.06
CA VAL A 929 -24.62 -18.57 24.80
C VAL A 929 -24.26 -20.01 25.10
N HIS A 930 -25.02 -20.95 24.54
CA HIS A 930 -24.90 -22.37 24.86
C HIS A 930 -24.34 -23.10 23.64
N LEU A 931 -23.42 -24.04 23.86
CA LEU A 931 -22.91 -24.95 22.85
C LEU A 931 -23.28 -26.39 23.19
N LEU A 932 -23.39 -27.19 22.13
CA LEU A 932 -23.52 -28.64 22.21
C LEU A 932 -22.39 -29.25 21.40
N ILE A 933 -21.41 -29.84 22.08
CA ILE A 933 -20.19 -30.32 21.46
C ILE A 933 -19.99 -31.82 21.70
N VAL A 934 -19.29 -32.48 20.79
CA VAL A 934 -18.83 -33.85 20.96
C VAL A 934 -17.31 -33.85 21.07
N ALA A 935 -16.76 -34.51 22.08
CA ALA A 935 -15.33 -34.71 22.16
C ALA A 935 -14.88 -35.60 21.00
N VAL A 936 -13.75 -35.25 20.40
CA VAL A 936 -13.19 -36.00 19.28
C VAL A 936 -11.85 -36.52 19.73
N ASP A 937 -11.78 -37.82 19.95
CA ASP A 937 -10.56 -38.57 20.25
C ASP A 937 -10.51 -39.83 19.39
N TRP A 938 -9.33 -40.17 18.89
CA TRP A 938 -9.12 -41.36 18.08
C TRP A 938 -7.74 -41.94 18.31
N GLU A 939 -7.56 -43.18 17.89
CA GLU A 939 -6.27 -43.86 17.93
C GLU A 939 -5.80 -44.08 16.49
N THR A 940 -4.54 -43.72 16.21
CA THR A 940 -3.93 -43.95 14.89
C THR A 940 -3.68 -45.44 14.66
N SER A 941 -3.41 -45.84 13.42
CA SER A 941 -2.97 -47.21 13.07
C SER A 941 -1.72 -47.66 13.85
N THR A 942 -0.91 -46.70 14.31
CA THR A 942 0.31 -46.90 15.11
C THR A 942 0.06 -46.98 16.61
N GLY A 943 -1.20 -46.88 17.07
CA GLY A 943 -1.58 -46.94 18.49
C GLY A 943 -1.41 -45.61 19.24
N LYS A 944 -1.11 -44.50 18.54
CA LYS A 944 -0.96 -43.17 19.16
C LYS A 944 -2.34 -42.55 19.34
N LYS A 945 -2.67 -42.12 20.56
CA LYS A 945 -3.89 -41.38 20.83
C LYS A 945 -3.78 -39.95 20.28
N ARG A 946 -4.85 -39.49 19.65
CA ARG A 946 -5.00 -38.16 19.06
C ARG A 946 -6.32 -37.54 19.49
N TYR A 947 -6.34 -36.22 19.47
CA TYR A 947 -7.45 -35.43 19.98
C TYR A 947 -7.78 -34.31 19.02
N GLY A 948 -9.06 -33.96 18.91
CA GLY A 948 -9.49 -32.73 18.30
C GLY A 948 -9.05 -31.56 19.17
N GLN A 949 -8.26 -30.64 18.61
CA GLN A 949 -7.66 -29.53 19.35
C GLN A 949 -8.70 -28.71 20.11
N CYS A 950 -9.71 -28.19 19.41
CA CYS A 950 -10.67 -27.26 20.00
C CYS A 950 -11.65 -27.99 20.95
N THR A 951 -12.01 -29.23 20.64
CA THR A 951 -12.88 -30.02 21.52
C THR A 951 -12.16 -30.44 22.79
N ARG A 952 -10.88 -30.82 22.73
CA ARG A 952 -10.06 -31.09 23.93
C ARG A 952 -9.90 -29.84 24.79
N TYR A 953 -9.65 -28.69 24.17
CA TYR A 953 -9.63 -27.40 24.87
C TYR A 953 -10.95 -27.15 25.62
N LEU A 954 -12.08 -27.19 24.91
CA LEU A 954 -13.41 -26.93 25.49
C LEU A 954 -13.78 -27.91 26.61
N THR A 955 -13.48 -29.21 26.45
CA THR A 955 -13.83 -30.21 27.47
C THR A 955 -13.01 -30.09 28.75
N ASN A 956 -11.82 -29.47 28.68
CA ASN A 956 -10.94 -29.28 29.83
C ASN A 956 -11.19 -27.96 30.58
N LEU A 957 -12.09 -27.11 30.08
CA LEU A 957 -12.43 -25.84 30.73
C LEU A 957 -13.24 -26.06 32.01
N ASN A 958 -12.91 -25.28 33.03
CA ASN A 958 -13.63 -25.21 34.29
C ASN A 958 -14.56 -24.00 34.30
N VAL A 959 -15.58 -24.05 35.18
CA VAL A 959 -16.47 -22.90 35.42
C VAL A 959 -15.64 -21.70 35.90
N GLY A 960 -15.84 -20.56 35.27
CA GLY A 960 -15.11 -19.31 35.50
C GLY A 960 -13.93 -19.07 34.54
N ASP A 961 -13.52 -20.06 33.74
CA ASP A 961 -12.45 -19.86 32.76
C ASP A 961 -12.88 -18.92 31.64
N ASN A 962 -11.94 -18.10 31.15
CA ASN A 962 -12.15 -17.18 30.04
C ASN A 962 -11.92 -17.88 28.70
N VAL A 963 -12.78 -17.58 27.73
CA VAL A 963 -12.71 -18.10 26.36
C VAL A 963 -12.84 -16.95 25.37
N THR A 964 -11.94 -16.92 24.39
CA THR A 964 -12.00 -16.00 23.26
C THR A 964 -12.91 -16.58 22.18
N VAL A 965 -13.88 -15.78 21.73
CA VAL A 965 -14.87 -16.17 20.72
C VAL A 965 -15.08 -15.10 19.65
N SER A 966 -15.58 -15.50 18.49
CA SER A 966 -16.15 -14.64 17.44
C SER A 966 -17.56 -15.10 17.06
N ILE A 967 -18.30 -14.26 16.34
CA ILE A 967 -19.64 -14.61 15.81
C ILE A 967 -19.55 -14.70 14.30
N LYS A 968 -20.00 -15.83 13.75
CA LYS A 968 -20.13 -16.04 12.31
C LYS A 968 -21.61 -16.15 11.93
N PRO A 969 -22.12 -15.23 11.10
CA PRO A 969 -23.49 -15.32 10.58
C PRO A 969 -23.72 -16.62 9.79
N SER A 970 -24.93 -17.16 9.88
CA SER A 970 -25.37 -18.32 9.10
C SER A 970 -26.68 -18.06 8.37
N VAL A 971 -26.91 -18.78 7.27
CA VAL A 971 -28.19 -18.87 6.56
C VAL A 971 -29.24 -19.71 7.30
N MET A 972 -28.88 -20.39 8.40
CA MET A 972 -29.78 -21.20 9.23
C MET A 972 -30.72 -20.32 10.08
N LYS A 973 -31.59 -19.54 9.42
CA LYS A 973 -32.59 -18.66 10.04
C LYS A 973 -34.00 -19.26 9.98
N LEU A 974 -34.90 -18.81 10.86
CA LEU A 974 -36.32 -19.18 10.79
C LEU A 974 -37.01 -18.58 9.55
N PRO A 975 -38.13 -19.17 9.09
CA PRO A 975 -38.91 -18.62 7.99
C PRO A 975 -39.39 -17.18 8.26
N PRO A 976 -39.57 -16.34 7.22
CA PRO A 976 -40.04 -14.96 7.38
C PRO A 976 -41.39 -14.84 8.10
N LEU A 977 -42.29 -15.81 7.92
CA LEU A 977 -43.59 -15.81 8.58
C LEU A 977 -43.64 -16.82 9.73
N ASP A 978 -44.09 -16.34 10.89
CA ASP A 978 -44.22 -17.18 12.08
C ASP A 978 -45.19 -18.38 11.87
N SER A 979 -46.12 -18.28 10.92
CA SER A 979 -47.09 -19.33 10.60
C SER A 979 -46.59 -20.42 9.65
N GLN A 980 -45.42 -20.27 9.03
CA GLN A 980 -44.89 -21.29 8.11
C GLN A 980 -44.36 -22.52 8.89
N PRO A 981 -44.54 -23.75 8.36
CA PRO A 981 -43.97 -24.94 8.96
C PRO A 981 -42.43 -24.92 8.98
N VAL A 982 -41.85 -25.48 10.03
CA VAL A 982 -40.41 -25.66 10.20
C VAL A 982 -40.11 -27.14 10.38
N ILE A 983 -39.35 -27.74 9.46
CA ILE A 983 -38.97 -29.15 9.50
C ILE A 983 -37.46 -29.23 9.75
N MET A 984 -37.09 -29.81 10.89
CA MET A 984 -35.69 -29.88 11.35
C MET A 984 -35.24 -31.33 11.43
N ALA A 985 -34.08 -31.64 10.89
CA ALA A 985 -33.45 -32.95 10.95
C ALA A 985 -32.07 -32.83 11.62
N GLY A 986 -31.98 -33.19 12.90
CA GLY A 986 -30.77 -33.08 13.72
C GLY A 986 -30.17 -34.44 14.06
N LEU A 987 -28.89 -34.65 13.73
CA LEU A 987 -28.18 -35.88 14.04
C LEU A 987 -27.13 -35.65 15.14
N GLY A 988 -27.33 -36.28 16.30
CA GLY A 988 -26.49 -36.08 17.47
C GLY A 988 -26.36 -34.60 17.84
N THR A 989 -25.13 -34.07 17.82
CA THR A 989 -24.87 -32.65 18.12
C THR A 989 -25.45 -31.67 17.09
N GLY A 990 -25.90 -32.15 15.92
CA GLY A 990 -26.70 -31.36 14.98
C GLY A 990 -28.06 -30.91 15.54
N MET A 991 -28.42 -31.33 16.75
CA MET A 991 -29.54 -30.76 17.52
C MET A 991 -29.33 -29.30 17.93
N ALA A 992 -28.08 -28.83 18.00
CA ALA A 992 -27.72 -27.51 18.53
C ALA A 992 -28.60 -26.36 17.97
N PRO A 993 -28.59 -26.05 16.66
CA PRO A 993 -29.37 -24.93 16.13
C PRO A 993 -30.89 -25.12 16.32
N PHE A 994 -31.35 -26.38 16.30
CA PHE A 994 -32.77 -26.69 16.42
C PHE A 994 -33.31 -26.50 17.83
N ARG A 995 -32.48 -26.70 18.86
CA ARG A 995 -32.85 -26.30 20.23
C ARG A 995 -33.14 -24.79 20.28
N ALA A 996 -32.29 -23.96 19.70
CA ALA A 996 -32.51 -22.51 19.65
C ALA A 996 -33.77 -22.14 18.85
N PHE A 997 -34.05 -22.82 17.73
CA PHE A 997 -35.27 -22.60 16.93
C PHE A 997 -36.53 -22.90 17.74
N ILE A 998 -36.54 -24.02 18.48
CA ILE A 998 -37.68 -24.42 19.31
C ILE A 998 -37.91 -23.40 20.42
N GLN A 999 -36.85 -22.87 21.04
CA GLN A 999 -36.92 -21.83 22.06
C GLN A 999 -37.54 -20.53 21.51
N GLU A 1000 -37.15 -20.08 20.32
CA GLU A 1000 -37.77 -18.90 19.67
C GLU A 1000 -39.26 -19.14 19.36
N ARG A 1001 -39.60 -20.33 18.87
CA ARG A 1001 -40.99 -20.70 18.58
C ARG A 1001 -41.83 -20.78 19.86
N TYR A 1002 -41.25 -21.26 20.95
CA TYR A 1002 -41.86 -21.25 22.27
C TYR A 1002 -42.14 -19.81 22.75
N LEU A 1003 -41.15 -18.92 22.68
CA LEU A 1003 -41.30 -17.51 23.05
C LEU A 1003 -42.36 -16.79 22.20
N ALA A 1004 -42.37 -17.02 20.89
CA ALA A 1004 -43.37 -16.46 19.99
C ALA A 1004 -44.79 -16.92 20.35
N LYS A 1005 -44.97 -18.21 20.65
CA LYS A 1005 -46.25 -18.78 21.09
C LYS A 1005 -46.67 -18.23 22.46
N ALA A 1006 -45.74 -18.12 23.40
CA ALA A 1006 -45.97 -17.53 24.72
C ALA A 1006 -46.37 -16.04 24.64
N ALA A 1007 -45.83 -15.31 23.66
CA ALA A 1007 -46.23 -13.94 23.35
C ALA A 1007 -47.58 -13.82 22.60
N GLY A 1008 -48.30 -14.94 22.39
CA GLY A 1008 -49.61 -14.97 21.73
C GLY A 1008 -49.56 -14.91 20.21
N LYS A 1009 -48.38 -15.06 19.58
CA LYS A 1009 -48.28 -15.13 18.12
C LYS A 1009 -48.78 -16.48 17.58
N LYS A 1010 -49.35 -16.46 16.38
CA LYS A 1010 -49.73 -17.69 15.67
C LYS A 1010 -48.47 -18.34 15.09
N VAL A 1011 -48.09 -19.48 15.66
CA VAL A 1011 -46.92 -20.26 15.25
C VAL A 1011 -47.34 -21.46 14.39
N GLY A 1012 -46.65 -21.68 13.26
CA GLY A 1012 -46.86 -22.83 12.38
C GLY A 1012 -46.36 -24.15 12.98
N PRO A 1013 -46.62 -25.30 12.33
CA PRO A 1013 -46.12 -26.60 12.78
C PRO A 1013 -44.59 -26.63 12.88
N VAL A 1014 -44.06 -27.18 13.98
CA VAL A 1014 -42.61 -27.36 14.20
C VAL A 1014 -42.33 -28.86 14.32
N VAL A 1015 -41.63 -29.41 13.34
CA VAL A 1015 -41.33 -30.83 13.20
C VAL A 1015 -39.86 -31.08 13.47
N LEU A 1016 -39.53 -32.04 14.33
CA LEU A 1016 -38.17 -32.42 14.63
C LEU A 1016 -37.94 -33.91 14.37
N TYR A 1017 -37.01 -34.23 13.48
CA TYR A 1017 -36.42 -35.55 13.35
C TYR A 1017 -35.08 -35.56 14.08
N PHE A 1018 -34.97 -36.41 15.10
CA PHE A 1018 -33.75 -36.56 15.88
C PHE A 1018 -33.17 -37.96 15.75
N GLY A 1019 -31.91 -38.04 15.35
CA GLY A 1019 -31.18 -39.31 15.22
C GLY A 1019 -30.01 -39.43 16.18
N SER A 1020 -29.93 -40.57 16.88
CA SER A 1020 -28.76 -40.93 17.68
C SER A 1020 -28.56 -42.46 17.74
N ARG A 1021 -27.57 -42.92 18.50
CA ARG A 1021 -27.27 -44.36 18.65
C ARG A 1021 -28.26 -45.04 19.59
N HIS A 1022 -28.43 -44.51 20.80
CA HIS A 1022 -29.23 -45.11 21.86
C HIS A 1022 -30.10 -44.07 22.55
N ARG A 1023 -31.37 -44.39 22.81
CA ARG A 1023 -32.28 -43.47 23.52
C ARG A 1023 -31.84 -43.24 24.96
N SER A 1024 -31.43 -44.29 25.66
CA SER A 1024 -31.06 -44.21 27.09
C SER A 1024 -29.74 -43.48 27.36
N MET A 1025 -28.89 -43.34 26.34
CA MET A 1025 -27.53 -42.82 26.50
C MET A 1025 -27.31 -41.48 25.78
N GLU A 1026 -28.06 -41.22 24.70
CA GLU A 1026 -27.76 -40.12 23.76
C GLU A 1026 -29.02 -39.39 23.27
N TYR A 1027 -30.11 -39.41 24.05
CA TYR A 1027 -31.28 -38.57 23.79
C TYR A 1027 -31.07 -37.16 24.33
N LEU A 1028 -30.26 -36.39 23.60
CA LEU A 1028 -29.82 -35.04 23.98
C LEU A 1028 -31.03 -34.12 24.20
N TYR A 1029 -31.12 -33.54 25.40
CA TYR A 1029 -32.25 -32.70 25.85
C TYR A 1029 -33.62 -33.39 25.80
N GLY A 1030 -33.68 -34.72 25.92
CA GLY A 1030 -34.93 -35.47 25.80
C GLY A 1030 -36.08 -34.95 26.67
N GLU A 1031 -35.81 -34.64 27.94
CA GLU A 1031 -36.81 -34.09 28.87
C GLU A 1031 -37.35 -32.72 28.40
N GLU A 1032 -36.47 -31.84 27.91
CA GLU A 1032 -36.84 -30.52 27.37
C GLU A 1032 -37.68 -30.66 26.08
N LEU A 1033 -37.29 -31.57 25.19
CA LEU A 1033 -38.01 -31.83 23.94
C LEU A 1033 -39.39 -32.45 24.17
N GLU A 1034 -39.50 -33.42 25.09
CA GLU A 1034 -40.78 -34.02 25.46
C GLU A 1034 -41.72 -32.98 26.09
N ALA A 1035 -41.19 -32.04 26.89
CA ALA A 1035 -41.96 -30.92 27.42
C ALA A 1035 -42.48 -29.97 26.31
N TYR A 1036 -41.63 -29.57 25.36
CA TYR A 1036 -42.08 -28.75 24.23
C TYR A 1036 -43.11 -29.44 23.34
N HIS A 1037 -43.06 -30.78 23.24
CA HIS A 1037 -44.09 -31.54 22.54
C HIS A 1037 -45.41 -31.59 23.30
N ALA A 1038 -45.37 -31.80 24.62
CA ALA A 1038 -46.55 -31.76 25.48
C ALA A 1038 -47.24 -30.38 25.47
N ASP A 1039 -46.46 -29.30 25.42
CA ASP A 1039 -46.94 -27.91 25.30
C ASP A 1039 -47.39 -27.55 23.87
N GLY A 1040 -47.26 -28.48 22.92
CA GLY A 1040 -47.64 -28.32 21.51
C GLY A 1040 -46.83 -27.26 20.78
N VAL A 1041 -45.60 -26.97 21.22
CA VAL A 1041 -44.64 -26.16 20.45
C VAL A 1041 -44.03 -27.02 19.36
N LEU A 1042 -43.57 -28.22 19.71
CA LEU A 1042 -43.24 -29.27 18.75
C LEU A 1042 -44.51 -30.01 18.35
N SER A 1043 -44.92 -29.87 17.10
CA SER A 1043 -46.12 -30.56 16.59
C SER A 1043 -45.87 -32.02 16.28
N HIS A 1044 -44.62 -32.40 15.94
CA HIS A 1044 -44.24 -33.78 15.64
C HIS A 1044 -42.79 -34.06 16.00
N MET A 1045 -42.51 -35.28 16.48
CA MET A 1045 -41.17 -35.76 16.78
C MET A 1045 -40.90 -37.13 16.14
N GLY A 1046 -40.03 -37.16 15.14
CA GLY A 1046 -39.52 -38.37 14.51
C GLY A 1046 -38.22 -38.82 15.15
N LEU A 1047 -38.30 -39.62 16.23
CA LEU A 1047 -37.12 -40.09 16.97
C LEU A 1047 -36.57 -41.39 16.36
N ALA A 1048 -35.27 -41.42 16.05
CA ALA A 1048 -34.58 -42.58 15.48
C ALA A 1048 -33.35 -42.97 16.30
N PHE A 1049 -33.34 -44.21 16.80
CA PHE A 1049 -32.25 -44.78 17.59
C PHE A 1049 -31.70 -46.02 16.89
N SER A 1050 -30.46 -45.94 16.40
CA SER A 1050 -29.91 -46.93 15.47
C SER A 1050 -29.40 -48.22 16.12
N ARG A 1051 -29.24 -48.26 17.45
CA ARG A 1051 -28.64 -49.38 18.18
C ARG A 1051 -29.54 -50.00 19.26
N ASP A 1052 -30.77 -49.52 19.45
CA ASP A 1052 -31.70 -50.02 20.47
C ASP A 1052 -32.43 -51.31 20.05
N GLN A 1053 -32.36 -51.67 18.77
CA GLN A 1053 -32.95 -52.87 18.19
C GLN A 1053 -32.06 -53.48 17.11
N LYS A 1054 -32.40 -54.69 16.62
CA LYS A 1054 -31.58 -55.44 15.65
C LYS A 1054 -31.46 -54.74 14.29
N GLU A 1055 -32.56 -54.17 13.79
CA GLU A 1055 -32.58 -53.42 12.53
C GLU A 1055 -32.25 -51.94 12.78
N LYS A 1056 -31.35 -51.37 11.97
CA LYS A 1056 -30.94 -49.97 12.16
C LYS A 1056 -32.05 -49.01 11.71
N ILE A 1057 -32.57 -48.23 12.65
CA ILE A 1057 -33.56 -47.18 12.37
C ILE A 1057 -32.84 -45.83 12.33
N TYR A 1058 -32.97 -45.12 11.22
CA TYR A 1058 -32.42 -43.79 11.00
C TYR A 1058 -33.53 -42.78 10.68
N ILE A 1059 -33.19 -41.49 10.66
CA ILE A 1059 -34.17 -40.41 10.46
C ILE A 1059 -34.89 -40.50 9.12
N GLN A 1060 -34.23 -40.95 8.05
CA GLN A 1060 -34.86 -41.13 6.74
C GLN A 1060 -36.00 -42.15 6.77
N HIS A 1061 -35.90 -43.18 7.62
CA HIS A 1061 -36.98 -44.17 7.77
C HIS A 1061 -38.21 -43.52 8.42
N LYS A 1062 -38.00 -42.66 9.42
CA LYS A 1062 -39.08 -41.88 10.04
C LYS A 1062 -39.69 -40.87 9.08
N MET A 1063 -38.86 -40.17 8.31
CA MET A 1063 -39.34 -39.28 7.26
C MET A 1063 -40.15 -40.01 6.18
N MET A 1064 -39.80 -41.26 5.84
CA MET A 1064 -40.59 -42.09 4.92
C MET A 1064 -41.94 -42.50 5.52
N GLU A 1065 -42.00 -42.83 6.82
CA GLU A 1065 -43.26 -43.08 7.53
C GLU A 1065 -44.16 -41.83 7.49
N ASP A 1066 -43.57 -40.64 7.61
CA ASP A 1066 -44.24 -39.34 7.69
C ASP A 1066 -44.36 -38.61 6.33
N ALA A 1067 -44.15 -39.33 5.22
CA ALA A 1067 -44.01 -38.76 3.88
C ALA A 1067 -45.21 -37.91 3.41
N GLU A 1068 -46.43 -38.26 3.83
CA GLU A 1068 -47.65 -37.49 3.51
C GLU A 1068 -47.65 -36.12 4.19
N MET A 1069 -47.30 -36.07 5.48
CA MET A 1069 -47.21 -34.83 6.26
C MET A 1069 -46.09 -33.94 5.72
N LEU A 1070 -44.92 -34.52 5.44
CA LEU A 1070 -43.79 -33.79 4.86
C LEU A 1070 -44.15 -33.16 3.51
N ASN A 1071 -44.86 -33.89 2.66
CA ASN A 1071 -45.34 -33.37 1.39
C ASN A 1071 -46.29 -32.18 1.58
N GLU A 1072 -47.28 -32.31 2.47
CA GLU A 1072 -48.22 -31.22 2.78
C GLU A 1072 -47.51 -29.96 3.28
N TYR A 1073 -46.57 -30.10 4.21
CA TYR A 1073 -45.86 -28.94 4.76
C TYR A 1073 -44.91 -28.28 3.78
N LEU A 1074 -44.15 -29.06 3.00
CA LEU A 1074 -43.17 -28.51 2.06
C LEU A 1074 -43.83 -27.95 0.80
N MET A 1075 -44.75 -28.70 0.17
CA MET A 1075 -45.36 -28.29 -1.09
C MET A 1075 -46.50 -27.28 -0.90
N ASN A 1076 -47.44 -27.56 0.00
CA ASN A 1076 -48.69 -26.80 0.06
C ASN A 1076 -48.62 -25.61 1.03
N GLN A 1077 -47.88 -25.77 2.13
CA GLN A 1077 -47.78 -24.74 3.17
C GLN A 1077 -46.47 -23.95 3.12
N LYS A 1078 -45.62 -24.19 2.11
CA LYS A 1078 -44.34 -23.50 1.89
C LYS A 1078 -43.45 -23.51 3.14
N GLY A 1079 -43.36 -24.65 3.78
CA GLY A 1079 -42.50 -24.86 4.95
C GLY A 1079 -41.02 -24.89 4.59
N HIS A 1080 -40.17 -24.65 5.58
CA HIS A 1080 -38.71 -24.70 5.41
C HIS A 1080 -38.16 -26.00 5.99
N PHE A 1081 -37.19 -26.59 5.29
CA PHE A 1081 -36.48 -27.79 5.69
C PHE A 1081 -35.04 -27.47 6.09
N TYR A 1082 -34.59 -28.03 7.21
CA TYR A 1082 -33.25 -27.86 7.74
C TYR A 1082 -32.65 -29.21 8.10
N LEU A 1083 -31.40 -29.46 7.70
CA LEU A 1083 -30.61 -30.62 8.13
C LEU A 1083 -29.31 -30.13 8.77
N CYS A 1084 -29.01 -30.64 9.96
CA CYS A 1084 -27.74 -30.40 10.63
C CYS A 1084 -27.13 -31.71 11.14
N GLY A 1085 -25.88 -31.99 10.78
CA GLY A 1085 -25.22 -33.26 11.13
C GLY A 1085 -24.06 -33.66 10.23
N PRO A 1086 -23.66 -34.93 10.23
CA PRO A 1086 -22.60 -35.42 9.34
C PRO A 1086 -23.06 -35.47 7.87
N THR A 1087 -22.12 -35.54 6.92
CA THR A 1087 -22.39 -35.55 5.47
C THR A 1087 -22.98 -36.86 4.92
N TRP A 1088 -22.67 -38.02 5.50
CA TRP A 1088 -23.09 -39.35 5.00
C TRP A 1088 -24.60 -39.61 4.85
N PRO A 1089 -25.53 -39.04 5.65
CA PRO A 1089 -26.97 -39.28 5.53
C PRO A 1089 -27.68 -38.30 4.58
N VAL A 1090 -26.98 -37.31 4.01
CA VAL A 1090 -27.57 -36.30 3.12
C VAL A 1090 -28.30 -36.93 1.92
N PRO A 1091 -27.71 -37.92 1.21
CA PRO A 1091 -28.40 -38.55 0.08
C PRO A 1091 -29.69 -39.27 0.53
N ASP A 1092 -29.63 -40.04 1.62
CA ASP A 1092 -30.77 -40.80 2.14
C ASP A 1092 -31.92 -39.89 2.60
N VAL A 1093 -31.60 -38.74 3.21
CA VAL A 1093 -32.58 -37.73 3.61
C VAL A 1093 -33.23 -37.08 2.40
N LYS A 1094 -32.43 -36.74 1.37
CA LYS A 1094 -32.94 -36.22 0.09
C LYS A 1094 -33.90 -37.23 -0.55
N ASP A 1095 -33.52 -38.50 -0.58
CA ASP A 1095 -34.34 -39.58 -1.13
C ASP A 1095 -35.67 -39.75 -0.39
N ALA A 1096 -35.68 -39.60 0.94
CA ALA A 1096 -36.91 -39.63 1.73
C ALA A 1096 -37.86 -38.47 1.38
N VAL A 1097 -37.33 -37.26 1.17
CA VAL A 1097 -38.13 -36.10 0.73
C VAL A 1097 -38.65 -36.33 -0.69
N VAL A 1098 -37.79 -36.74 -1.63
CA VAL A 1098 -38.18 -37.06 -3.02
C VAL A 1098 -39.26 -38.14 -3.07
N HIS A 1099 -39.17 -39.16 -2.22
CA HIS A 1099 -40.20 -40.19 -2.10
C HIS A 1099 -41.55 -39.60 -1.72
N GLY A 1100 -41.60 -38.72 -0.71
CA GLY A 1100 -42.83 -38.04 -0.29
C GLY A 1100 -43.44 -37.20 -1.41
N LEU A 1101 -42.62 -36.39 -2.09
CA LEU A 1101 -43.06 -35.54 -3.20
C LEU A 1101 -43.64 -36.38 -4.36
N THR A 1102 -42.92 -37.43 -4.76
CA THR A 1102 -43.32 -38.29 -5.89
C THR A 1102 -44.63 -39.03 -5.58
N LYS A 1103 -44.77 -39.55 -4.36
CA LYS A 1103 -45.91 -40.38 -3.97
C LYS A 1103 -47.20 -39.57 -3.75
N TYR A 1104 -47.09 -38.35 -3.22
CA TYR A 1104 -48.26 -37.58 -2.77
C TYR A 1104 -48.56 -36.31 -3.58
N SER A 1105 -47.63 -35.81 -4.41
CA SER A 1105 -47.84 -34.63 -5.27
C SER A 1105 -47.90 -34.95 -6.77
N GLY A 1106 -47.74 -36.21 -7.18
CA GLY A 1106 -47.83 -36.63 -8.58
C GLY A 1106 -46.71 -36.10 -9.49
N VAL A 1107 -45.65 -35.53 -8.91
CA VAL A 1107 -44.44 -35.09 -9.61
C VAL A 1107 -43.50 -36.28 -9.85
N THR A 1108 -42.71 -36.23 -10.92
CA THR A 1108 -41.67 -37.22 -11.18
C THR A 1108 -40.47 -37.03 -10.25
N ALA A 1109 -39.63 -38.06 -10.09
CA ALA A 1109 -38.42 -37.97 -9.26
C ALA A 1109 -37.42 -36.89 -9.75
N ALA A 1110 -37.39 -36.63 -11.07
CA ALA A 1110 -36.56 -35.58 -11.66
C ALA A 1110 -37.11 -34.18 -11.31
N GLU A 1111 -38.42 -33.98 -11.40
CA GLU A 1111 -39.09 -32.73 -11.01
C GLU A 1111 -38.97 -32.49 -9.50
N ALA A 1112 -39.14 -33.52 -8.67
CA ALA A 1112 -38.93 -33.43 -7.22
C ALA A 1112 -37.49 -33.04 -6.86
N SER A 1113 -36.50 -33.57 -7.59
CA SER A 1113 -35.10 -33.17 -7.41
C SER A 1113 -34.85 -31.72 -7.82
N ALA A 1114 -35.45 -31.26 -8.92
CA ALA A 1114 -35.35 -29.88 -9.37
C ALA A 1114 -35.99 -28.90 -8.36
N LEU A 1115 -37.15 -29.25 -7.79
CA LEU A 1115 -37.80 -28.47 -6.73
C LEU A 1115 -36.92 -28.32 -5.49
N ILE A 1116 -36.21 -29.39 -5.08
CA ILE A 1116 -35.28 -29.31 -3.95
C ILE A 1116 -34.12 -28.36 -4.25
N GLU A 1117 -33.59 -28.35 -5.48
CA GLU A 1117 -32.55 -27.38 -5.86
C GLU A 1117 -33.12 -25.94 -5.89
N GLU A 1118 -34.33 -25.73 -6.40
CA GLU A 1118 -35.02 -24.43 -6.33
C GLU A 1118 -35.23 -23.98 -4.87
N TRP A 1119 -35.59 -24.89 -3.96
CA TRP A 1119 -35.75 -24.57 -2.55
C TRP A 1119 -34.44 -24.24 -1.84
N LYS A 1120 -33.31 -24.82 -2.27
CA LYS A 1120 -31.97 -24.44 -1.80
C LYS A 1120 -31.63 -23.02 -2.24
N GLU A 1121 -31.87 -22.68 -3.50
CA GLU A 1121 -31.64 -21.33 -4.03
C GLU A 1121 -32.50 -20.29 -3.30
N LYS A 1122 -33.72 -20.67 -2.90
CA LYS A 1122 -34.64 -19.82 -2.12
C LYS A 1122 -34.42 -19.86 -0.61
N GLU A 1123 -33.36 -20.51 -0.12
CA GLU A 1123 -33.04 -20.64 1.31
C GLU A 1123 -34.20 -21.26 2.15
N SER A 1124 -34.99 -22.12 1.51
CA SER A 1124 -36.09 -22.89 2.14
C SER A 1124 -35.75 -24.36 2.33
N TYR A 1125 -34.63 -24.82 1.78
CA TYR A 1125 -34.02 -26.13 2.02
C TYR A 1125 -32.55 -25.94 2.38
N ILE A 1126 -32.22 -25.88 3.67
CA ILE A 1126 -30.89 -25.50 4.18
C ILE A 1126 -30.20 -26.72 4.79
N LEU A 1127 -28.94 -26.94 4.40
CA LEU A 1127 -28.12 -28.04 4.91
C LEU A 1127 -26.84 -27.46 5.55
N GLU A 1128 -26.64 -27.69 6.85
CA GLU A 1128 -25.36 -27.46 7.53
C GLU A 1128 -24.76 -28.80 7.95
N VAL A 1129 -23.87 -29.32 7.10
CA VAL A 1129 -23.26 -30.62 7.30
C VAL A 1129 -21.74 -30.55 7.39
N TYR A 1130 -21.18 -31.39 8.26
CA TYR A 1130 -19.76 -31.37 8.63
C TYR A 1130 -19.06 -32.72 8.42
#